data_AF-A0A933W5M7-F1
#
_entry.id   AF-A0A933W5M7-F1
#
_cell.length_a   1.000
_cell.length_b   1.000
_cell.length_c   1.000
_cell.angle_alpha   90.00
_cell.angle_beta   90.00
_cell.angle_gamma   90.00
#
_symmetry.space_group_name_H-M   'P 1'
#
loop_
_entity.id
_entity.type
_entity.pdbx_description
1 polymer ?
#
loop_
_entity_poly.entity_id
_entity_poly.type
_entity_poly.pdbx_seq_one_letter_code
_entity_poly.pdbx_strand_id
1 'polypeptide(L)'
;MPEPHVTQPPATRPPAAAVDAARRVLTERFGHPAFRAGQEAIVAAALAGRDVLVIMPTGGGKSLCYQLPACVSDGVTLVISPLIALMKDQVDALTATGIAAAAINSTLNFDQVRAVMGRVRAGQIKLLYVAPERFNSRYFMESMAGVPVARVAVDEAHCISQWGHDFRPAYLRLVPVIEQLGRPPVIALTATATPTVQDDIASQLGLVEAARFVTGFDRDNLHLAVRPGGRKKDALTAFMAHNPGPGIVYCATRRKVEEATAQLRAEGFQVVAYHAGLPDDERETSQDAFIGGRVPLIVATNAFGMGVDKANVRFVLHYDMPGTLEAYYQEAGRAGRDGKPAECTLLYGAGDRFTQEFFINASYPTEAFVRALWAVLAQSAADDDVVEVSHKEMLGRMGGGADGSEMAVSSALKLLEESGALVRLNPRTNPSTIRMVDRSQVGARAQVQQRILAVLDFLLPPGENGTIQVPLGQLADDAGLDHDAALRAMHAMHEAGAIHYTAPFRGRGLRLLARELPAVDFSALDAKRRFALSALDAMEAYCRTPACRRAAILAHFGETGADHCGGCDRCQAGAHSPGKPVEATELARKLLSGVARCRVRTGEGFISFGVQTVAGHLSGANTEQIRRNRLDQASTYGLLKHLTQKQVADLLGELLAQGLLAREDMGSGQGRRPVLVITERGLAVLKGERGGVLLSPPEAAPGASPRVTEAPEAPEADAGLLAGLKALRTRLARRDEVPPYMVFSDRTLAEMAGHKPATDEALLAVSGVGPSKLERYGADFLAAIRDHASEPRMEHSA
;
A
#
# COMPACT_ATOMS: atom_id res chain seq x y z
N MET A 1 -20.96 -17.17 -13.12
CA MET A 1 -20.26 -15.90 -13.38
C MET A 1 -21.31 -14.82 -13.59
N PRO A 2 -21.32 -13.72 -12.84
CA PRO A 2 -22.17 -12.58 -13.20
C PRO A 2 -21.49 -11.78 -14.33
N GLU A 3 -22.28 -11.34 -15.31
CA GLU A 3 -21.83 -10.41 -16.35
C GLU A 3 -21.44 -9.05 -15.74
N PRO A 4 -20.46 -8.33 -16.30
CA PRO A 4 -20.09 -7.01 -15.81
C PRO A 4 -21.28 -6.04 -15.84
N HIS A 5 -21.48 -5.30 -14.74
CA HIS A 5 -22.46 -4.21 -14.70
C HIS A 5 -22.01 -3.07 -15.63
N VAL A 6 -22.50 -3.10 -16.86
CA VAL A 6 -22.30 -2.05 -17.86
C VAL A 6 -23.46 -1.05 -17.75
N THR A 7 -23.23 0.11 -17.16
CA THR A 7 -24.17 1.25 -17.26
C THR A 7 -23.94 1.95 -18.61
N GLN A 8 -24.84 1.74 -19.58
CA GLN A 8 -24.78 2.35 -20.92
C GLN A 8 -25.91 3.38 -21.12
N PRO A 9 -25.60 4.67 -21.38
CA PRO A 9 -26.43 5.58 -22.18
C PRO A 9 -26.19 5.34 -23.70
N PRO A 10 -27.05 5.86 -24.60
CA PRO A 10 -27.11 5.41 -26.00
C PRO A 10 -25.84 5.77 -26.80
N ALA A 11 -25.33 4.79 -27.55
CA ALA A 11 -24.01 4.82 -28.17
C ALA A 11 -24.00 5.46 -29.58
N THR A 12 -23.06 6.37 -29.82
CA THR A 12 -22.40 6.49 -31.13
C THR A 12 -21.55 5.24 -31.32
N ARG A 13 -21.95 4.35 -32.24
CA ARG A 13 -21.22 3.11 -32.55
C ARG A 13 -19.89 3.47 -33.22
N PRO A 14 -18.74 2.94 -32.77
CA PRO A 14 -17.51 3.03 -33.55
C PRO A 14 -17.69 2.31 -34.89
N PRO A 15 -16.97 2.69 -35.96
CA PRO A 15 -17.00 1.93 -37.20
C PRO A 15 -16.51 0.50 -36.91
N ALA A 16 -17.30 -0.52 -37.24
CA ALA A 16 -16.93 -1.94 -37.02
C ALA A 16 -15.51 -2.26 -37.55
N ALA A 17 -15.13 -1.60 -38.65
CA ALA A 17 -13.80 -1.68 -39.26
C ALA A 17 -12.64 -1.30 -38.31
N ALA A 18 -12.83 -0.37 -37.37
CA ALA A 18 -11.78 0.06 -36.44
C ALA A 18 -11.53 -1.00 -35.35
N VAL A 19 -12.59 -1.66 -34.88
CA VAL A 19 -12.48 -2.77 -33.91
C VAL A 19 -11.84 -3.98 -34.58
N ASP A 20 -12.19 -4.28 -35.84
CA ASP A 20 -11.55 -5.35 -36.61
C ASP A 20 -10.06 -5.07 -36.90
N ALA A 21 -9.68 -3.80 -37.12
CA ALA A 21 -8.28 -3.41 -37.19
C ALA A 21 -7.57 -3.65 -35.84
N ALA A 22 -8.19 -3.31 -34.71
CA ALA A 22 -7.62 -3.58 -33.40
C ALA A 22 -7.45 -5.08 -33.13
N ARG A 23 -8.39 -5.94 -33.56
CA ARG A 23 -8.25 -7.41 -33.48
C ARG A 23 -7.06 -7.95 -34.27
N ARG A 24 -6.83 -7.39 -35.48
CA ARG A 24 -5.66 -7.75 -36.30
C ARG A 24 -4.36 -7.37 -35.61
N VAL A 25 -4.25 -6.13 -35.11
CA VAL A 25 -3.07 -5.67 -34.36
C VAL A 25 -2.82 -6.53 -33.12
N LEU A 26 -3.87 -6.88 -32.38
CA LEU A 26 -3.79 -7.75 -31.20
C LEU A 26 -3.13 -9.10 -31.52
N THR A 27 -3.50 -9.68 -32.67
CA THR A 27 -2.98 -10.99 -33.11
C THR A 27 -1.57 -10.86 -33.70
N GLU A 28 -1.38 -9.94 -34.64
CA GLU A 28 -0.15 -9.81 -35.45
C GLU A 28 1.02 -9.18 -34.69
N ARG A 29 0.74 -8.25 -33.77
CA ARG A 29 1.78 -7.44 -33.10
C ARG A 29 1.95 -7.82 -31.64
N PHE A 30 0.84 -8.05 -30.94
CA PHE A 30 0.85 -8.41 -29.52
C PHE A 30 0.81 -9.93 -29.27
N GLY A 31 0.60 -10.75 -30.31
CA GLY A 31 0.63 -12.22 -30.20
C GLY A 31 -0.51 -12.81 -29.37
N HIS A 32 -1.61 -12.08 -29.18
CA HIS A 32 -2.76 -12.55 -28.40
C HIS A 32 -3.89 -13.00 -29.33
N PRO A 33 -4.44 -14.22 -29.14
CA PRO A 33 -5.44 -14.77 -30.07
C PRO A 33 -6.81 -14.11 -29.96
N ALA A 34 -7.13 -13.50 -28.81
CA ALA A 34 -8.42 -12.87 -28.55
C ALA A 34 -8.33 -11.82 -27.43
N PHE A 35 -9.31 -10.93 -27.39
CA PHE A 35 -9.52 -10.02 -26.26
C PHE A 35 -9.89 -10.80 -25.00
N ARG A 36 -9.42 -10.31 -23.84
CA ARG A 36 -9.94 -10.74 -22.55
C ARG A 36 -11.29 -10.09 -22.28
N ALA A 37 -12.01 -10.63 -21.30
CA ALA A 37 -13.31 -10.10 -20.88
C ALA A 37 -13.25 -8.58 -20.63
N GLY A 38 -14.19 -7.83 -21.21
CA GLY A 38 -14.30 -6.38 -21.07
C GLY A 38 -13.35 -5.54 -21.95
N GLN A 39 -12.20 -6.07 -22.38
CA GLN A 39 -11.20 -5.30 -23.15
C GLN A 39 -11.75 -4.78 -24.47
N GLU A 40 -12.50 -5.61 -25.21
CA GLU A 40 -13.06 -5.21 -26.50
C GLU A 40 -14.00 -4.01 -26.37
N ALA A 41 -14.88 -4.02 -25.37
CA ALA A 41 -15.83 -2.93 -25.14
C ALA A 41 -15.11 -1.62 -24.76
N ILE A 42 -14.01 -1.72 -23.99
CA ILE A 42 -13.15 -0.59 -23.64
C ILE A 42 -12.47 -0.03 -24.89
N VAL A 43 -11.84 -0.90 -25.70
CA VAL A 43 -11.14 -0.50 -26.94
C VAL A 43 -12.12 0.10 -27.95
N ALA A 44 -13.33 -0.46 -28.07
CA ALA A 44 -14.37 0.09 -28.91
C ALA A 44 -14.84 1.48 -28.44
N ALA A 45 -15.06 1.66 -27.13
CA ALA A 45 -15.39 2.96 -26.54
C ALA A 45 -14.29 3.99 -26.79
N ALA A 46 -13.04 3.57 -26.63
CA ALA A 46 -11.87 4.38 -26.90
C ALA A 46 -11.85 4.81 -28.37
N LEU A 47 -11.92 3.88 -29.32
CA LEU A 47 -11.91 4.15 -30.77
C LEU A 47 -13.10 5.00 -31.25
N ALA A 48 -14.22 4.99 -30.52
CA ALA A 48 -15.36 5.87 -30.78
C ALA A 48 -15.11 7.35 -30.37
N GLY A 49 -13.94 7.66 -29.81
CA GLY A 49 -13.59 9.02 -29.37
C GLY A 49 -14.25 9.43 -28.05
N ARG A 50 -14.73 8.47 -27.24
CA ARG A 50 -15.32 8.76 -25.92
C ARG A 50 -14.24 8.88 -24.84
N ASP A 51 -14.55 9.64 -23.81
CA ASP A 51 -13.84 9.52 -22.53
C ASP A 51 -14.17 8.16 -21.89
N VAL A 52 -13.17 7.55 -21.26
CA VAL A 52 -13.28 6.21 -20.72
C VAL A 52 -12.61 6.14 -19.35
N LEU A 53 -13.31 5.59 -18.37
CA LEU A 53 -12.75 5.27 -17.05
C LEU A 53 -12.71 3.75 -16.88
N VAL A 54 -11.51 3.20 -16.72
CA VAL A 54 -11.22 1.77 -16.67
C VAL A 54 -10.69 1.38 -15.30
N ILE A 55 -11.41 0.52 -14.60
CA ILE A 55 -10.97 -0.12 -13.37
C ILE A 55 -10.85 -1.61 -13.65
N MET A 56 -9.60 -2.08 -13.72
CA MET A 56 -9.31 -3.49 -14.00
C MET A 56 -8.19 -3.98 -13.09
N PRO A 57 -8.28 -5.19 -12.51
CA PRO A 57 -7.26 -5.69 -11.60
C PRO A 57 -5.88 -5.77 -12.27
N THR A 58 -4.85 -5.86 -11.43
CA THR A 58 -3.48 -6.12 -11.89
C THR A 58 -3.44 -7.41 -12.69
N GLY A 59 -2.78 -7.39 -13.85
CA GLY A 59 -2.77 -8.51 -14.79
C GLY A 59 -3.99 -8.58 -15.72
N GLY A 60 -5.01 -7.73 -15.57
CA GLY A 60 -6.20 -7.68 -16.44
C GLY A 60 -5.93 -7.22 -17.88
N GLY A 61 -4.73 -6.67 -18.16
CA GLY A 61 -4.34 -6.19 -19.49
C GLY A 61 -4.78 -4.75 -19.77
N LYS A 62 -4.65 -3.86 -18.76
CA LYS A 62 -4.97 -2.42 -18.87
C LYS A 62 -4.22 -1.73 -20.00
N SER A 63 -2.93 -2.03 -20.18
CA SER A 63 -2.11 -1.36 -21.20
C SER A 63 -2.66 -1.53 -22.62
N LEU A 64 -3.19 -2.72 -22.95
CA LEU A 64 -3.80 -2.99 -24.25
C LEU A 64 -5.01 -2.09 -24.54
N CYS A 65 -5.72 -1.63 -23.51
CA CYS A 65 -6.91 -0.79 -23.65
C CYS A 65 -6.61 0.59 -24.26
N TYR A 66 -5.37 1.10 -24.14
CA TYR A 66 -4.92 2.33 -24.80
C TYR A 66 -3.89 2.08 -25.90
N GLN A 67 -3.10 1.00 -25.82
CA GLN A 67 -2.10 0.64 -26.84
C GLN A 67 -2.73 0.21 -28.16
N LEU A 68 -3.81 -0.57 -28.13
CA LEU A 68 -4.49 -1.00 -29.36
C LEU A 68 -5.15 0.18 -30.09
N PRO A 69 -5.93 1.07 -29.41
CA PRO A 69 -6.41 2.29 -30.05
C PRO A 69 -5.28 3.15 -30.61
N ALA A 70 -4.15 3.29 -29.91
CA ALA A 70 -3.01 4.07 -30.38
C ALA A 70 -2.43 3.56 -31.71
N CYS A 71 -2.45 2.24 -31.92
CA CYS A 71 -1.97 1.64 -33.17
C CYS A 71 -2.93 1.83 -34.35
N VAL A 72 -4.22 2.06 -34.08
CA VAL A 72 -5.28 2.17 -35.10
C VAL A 72 -5.61 3.63 -35.43
N SER A 73 -5.56 4.53 -34.44
CA SER A 73 -5.88 5.96 -34.63
C SER A 73 -4.74 6.72 -35.32
N ASP A 74 -5.06 7.74 -36.10
CA ASP A 74 -4.08 8.70 -36.61
C ASP A 74 -3.61 9.65 -35.50
N GLY A 75 -2.37 10.14 -35.59
CA GLY A 75 -1.75 10.98 -34.56
C GLY A 75 -1.06 10.18 -33.44
N VAL A 76 -0.63 10.89 -32.39
CA VAL A 76 0.09 10.32 -31.24
C VAL A 76 -0.85 10.10 -30.05
N THR A 77 -0.71 8.99 -29.33
CA THR A 77 -1.32 8.81 -28.01
C THR A 77 -0.32 9.22 -26.94
N LEU A 78 -0.71 10.20 -26.12
CA LEU A 78 0.07 10.68 -24.98
C LEU A 78 -0.28 9.82 -23.75
N VAL A 79 0.68 9.08 -23.21
CA VAL A 79 0.49 8.22 -22.03
C VAL A 79 1.15 8.86 -20.82
N ILE A 80 0.35 9.32 -19.86
CA ILE A 80 0.82 9.88 -18.60
C ILE A 80 0.98 8.74 -17.62
N SER A 81 2.19 8.58 -17.07
CA SER A 81 2.51 7.52 -16.10
C SER A 81 3.35 8.10 -14.97
N PRO A 82 3.12 7.71 -13.70
CA PRO A 82 3.83 8.29 -12.57
C PRO A 82 5.27 7.74 -12.41
N LEU A 83 5.65 6.72 -13.18
CA LEU A 83 6.79 5.87 -12.86
C LEU A 83 7.70 5.64 -14.06
N ILE A 84 8.90 6.17 -13.94
CA ILE A 84 9.94 6.09 -14.97
C ILE A 84 10.28 4.65 -15.34
N ALA A 85 10.36 3.75 -14.35
CA ALA A 85 10.63 2.33 -14.58
C ALA A 85 9.54 1.67 -15.42
N LEU A 86 8.26 1.91 -15.10
CA LEU A 86 7.13 1.39 -15.89
C LEU A 86 7.14 1.96 -17.31
N MET A 87 7.45 3.24 -17.47
CA MET A 87 7.56 3.85 -18.81
C MET A 87 8.62 3.15 -19.66
N LYS A 88 9.79 2.85 -19.07
CA LYS A 88 10.89 2.13 -19.75
C LYS A 88 10.43 0.74 -20.17
N ASP A 89 9.88 -0.04 -19.25
CA ASP A 89 9.42 -1.41 -19.53
C ASP A 89 8.34 -1.45 -20.63
N GLN A 90 7.39 -0.50 -20.61
CA GLN A 90 6.36 -0.41 -21.65
C GLN A 90 6.93 0.01 -23.01
N VAL A 91 7.86 0.98 -23.05
CA VAL A 91 8.50 1.40 -24.30
C VAL A 91 9.36 0.28 -24.89
N ASP A 92 10.13 -0.43 -24.06
CA ASP A 92 10.97 -1.54 -24.50
C ASP A 92 10.10 -2.70 -25.05
N ALA A 93 9.00 -3.03 -24.38
CA ALA A 93 8.05 -4.04 -24.86
C ALA A 93 7.36 -3.64 -26.18
N LEU A 94 6.94 -2.38 -26.32
CA LEU A 94 6.32 -1.88 -27.56
C LEU A 94 7.33 -1.84 -28.72
N THR A 95 8.55 -1.37 -28.49
CA THR A 95 9.58 -1.31 -29.53
C THR A 95 10.02 -2.70 -29.98
N ALA A 96 10.07 -3.68 -29.08
CA ALA A 96 10.34 -5.09 -29.41
C ALA A 96 9.28 -5.71 -30.34
N THR A 97 8.03 -5.21 -30.30
CA THR A 97 6.94 -5.61 -31.21
C THR A 97 6.84 -4.72 -32.47
N GLY A 98 7.85 -3.87 -32.68
CA GLY A 98 7.95 -2.91 -33.80
C GLY A 98 7.01 -1.71 -33.69
N ILE A 99 6.36 -1.50 -32.55
CA ILE A 99 5.47 -0.36 -32.33
C ILE A 99 6.33 0.84 -31.92
N ALA A 100 6.20 1.94 -32.65
CA ALA A 100 7.01 3.13 -32.39
C ALA A 100 6.54 3.85 -31.11
N ALA A 101 7.28 3.63 -30.03
CA ALA A 101 7.05 4.26 -28.73
C ALA A 101 8.30 5.00 -28.24
N ALA A 102 8.11 6.02 -27.41
CA ALA A 102 9.18 6.74 -26.73
C ALA A 102 8.72 7.24 -25.36
N ALA A 103 9.67 7.58 -24.48
CA ALA A 103 9.41 8.15 -23.16
C ALA A 103 10.12 9.50 -22.97
N ILE A 104 9.49 10.44 -22.26
CA ILE A 104 10.09 11.69 -21.79
C ILE A 104 9.86 11.80 -20.28
N ASN A 105 10.94 11.76 -19.51
CA ASN A 105 10.97 11.84 -18.05
C ASN A 105 12.29 12.48 -17.59
N SER A 106 12.46 12.71 -16.29
CA SER A 106 13.60 13.44 -15.69
C SER A 106 14.99 12.86 -16.00
N THR A 107 15.10 11.62 -16.47
CA THR A 107 16.40 10.98 -16.79
C THR A 107 16.98 11.38 -18.14
N LEU A 108 16.17 11.97 -19.03
CA LEU A 108 16.63 12.42 -20.34
C LEU A 108 17.22 13.83 -20.26
N ASN A 109 18.35 14.04 -20.95
CA ASN A 109 18.92 15.37 -21.19
C ASN A 109 18.20 16.12 -22.33
N PHE A 110 18.50 17.40 -22.50
CA PHE A 110 17.81 18.27 -23.46
C PHE A 110 17.93 17.78 -24.92
N ASP A 111 19.11 17.34 -25.35
CA ASP A 111 19.32 16.85 -26.72
C ASP A 111 18.50 15.57 -27.00
N GLN A 112 18.41 14.67 -26.01
CA GLN A 112 17.57 13.48 -26.08
C GLN A 112 16.08 13.85 -26.16
N VAL A 113 15.62 14.80 -25.34
CA VAL A 113 14.23 15.30 -25.39
C VAL A 113 13.94 15.93 -26.75
N ARG A 114 14.83 16.78 -27.27
CA ARG A 114 14.69 17.40 -28.60
C ARG A 114 14.61 16.36 -29.71
N ALA A 115 15.44 15.32 -29.65
CA ALA A 115 15.42 14.23 -30.64
C ALA A 115 14.08 13.46 -30.61
N VAL A 116 13.57 13.13 -29.42
CA VAL A 116 12.25 12.49 -29.28
C VAL A 116 11.14 13.39 -29.82
N MET A 117 11.13 14.67 -29.44
CA MET A 117 10.12 15.63 -29.91
C MET A 117 10.17 15.85 -31.43
N GLY A 118 11.36 15.82 -32.04
CA GLY A 118 11.51 15.84 -33.49
C GLY A 118 10.80 14.66 -34.18
N ARG A 119 10.97 13.45 -33.64
CA ARG A 119 10.30 12.23 -34.13
C ARG A 119 8.79 12.28 -33.94
N VAL A 120 8.31 12.84 -32.81
CA VAL A 120 6.88 13.04 -32.54
C VAL A 120 6.26 13.97 -33.59
N ARG A 121 6.88 15.12 -33.85
CA ARG A 121 6.42 16.09 -34.86
C ARG A 121 6.46 15.52 -36.28
N ALA A 122 7.43 14.65 -36.58
CA ALA A 122 7.51 13.94 -37.85
C ALA A 122 6.48 12.78 -37.99
N GLY A 123 5.62 12.56 -36.99
CA GLY A 123 4.63 11.48 -37.02
C GLY A 123 5.21 10.07 -36.87
N GLN A 124 6.47 9.95 -36.42
CA GLN A 124 7.20 8.68 -36.30
C GLN A 124 6.98 7.96 -34.96
N ILE A 125 6.18 8.55 -34.05
CA ILE A 125 5.88 8.00 -32.72
C ILE A 125 4.36 7.83 -32.60
N LYS A 126 3.92 6.63 -32.23
CA LYS A 126 2.51 6.31 -31.97
C LYS A 126 2.15 6.44 -30.50
N LEU A 127 3.08 6.11 -29.60
CA LEU A 127 2.89 6.25 -28.15
C LEU A 127 4.03 7.06 -27.54
N LEU A 128 3.67 8.15 -26.86
CA LEU A 128 4.62 8.97 -26.10
C LEU A 128 4.29 8.87 -24.61
N TYR A 129 5.12 8.17 -23.86
CA TYR A 129 5.04 8.10 -22.41
C TYR A 129 5.65 9.36 -21.79
N VAL A 130 4.94 10.02 -20.88
CA VAL A 130 5.40 11.27 -20.24
C VAL A 130 5.16 11.24 -18.74
N ALA A 131 6.18 11.63 -17.97
CA ALA A 131 6.04 11.83 -16.53
C ALA A 131 5.35 13.17 -16.24
N PRO A 132 4.40 13.25 -15.28
CA PRO A 132 3.52 14.40 -15.09
C PRO A 132 4.27 15.71 -14.77
N GLU A 133 5.42 15.64 -14.10
CA GLU A 133 6.25 16.81 -13.82
C GLU A 133 6.79 17.51 -15.08
N ARG A 134 6.84 16.82 -16.23
CA ARG A 134 7.31 17.38 -17.50
C ARG A 134 6.36 18.45 -18.06
N PHE A 135 5.11 18.49 -17.62
CA PHE A 135 4.17 19.56 -17.97
C PHE A 135 4.54 20.92 -17.33
N ASN A 136 5.53 20.97 -16.44
CA ASN A 136 6.12 22.23 -15.97
C ASN A 136 7.11 22.84 -16.96
N SER A 137 7.57 22.08 -17.96
CA SER A 137 8.50 22.57 -18.98
C SER A 137 7.76 23.33 -20.07
N ARG A 138 8.07 24.63 -20.20
CA ARG A 138 7.57 25.48 -21.29
C ARG A 138 7.96 24.93 -22.66
N TYR A 139 9.22 24.51 -22.83
CA TYR A 139 9.71 23.91 -24.07
C TYR A 139 8.88 22.69 -24.49
N PHE A 140 8.57 21.79 -23.55
CA PHE A 140 7.77 20.61 -23.85
C PHE A 140 6.35 20.98 -24.30
N MET A 141 5.68 21.89 -23.58
CA MET A 141 4.33 22.34 -23.91
C MET A 141 4.26 23.04 -25.27
N GLU A 142 5.20 23.95 -25.57
CA GLU A 142 5.30 24.56 -26.89
C GLU A 142 5.69 23.56 -27.98
N SER A 143 6.46 22.52 -27.62
CA SER A 143 6.83 21.47 -28.56
C SER A 143 5.67 20.58 -28.98
N MET A 144 4.72 20.38 -28.05
CA MET A 144 3.46 19.66 -28.28
C MET A 144 2.41 20.50 -29.02
N ALA A 145 2.53 21.82 -29.01
CA ALA A 145 1.62 22.68 -29.76
C ALA A 145 1.65 22.33 -31.26
N GLY A 146 0.47 22.06 -31.83
CA GLY A 146 0.32 21.65 -33.23
C GLY A 146 0.60 20.17 -33.53
N VAL A 147 1.01 19.36 -32.54
CA VAL A 147 1.11 17.91 -32.70
C VAL A 147 -0.32 17.31 -32.66
N PRO A 148 -0.73 16.47 -33.64
CA PRO A 148 -2.03 15.83 -33.60
C PRO A 148 -2.06 14.75 -32.51
N VAL A 149 -2.66 15.07 -31.37
CA VAL A 149 -2.87 14.14 -30.25
C VAL A 149 -4.19 13.41 -30.45
N ALA A 150 -4.11 12.10 -30.67
CA ALA A 150 -5.28 11.24 -30.88
C ALA A 150 -6.05 10.98 -29.58
N ARG A 151 -5.32 10.87 -28.47
CA ARG A 151 -5.83 10.48 -27.16
C ARG A 151 -4.83 10.82 -26.07
N VAL A 152 -5.34 11.11 -24.88
CA VAL A 152 -4.57 11.12 -23.63
C VAL A 152 -4.93 9.88 -22.81
N ALA A 153 -3.96 9.06 -22.48
CA ALA A 153 -4.11 7.94 -21.55
C ALA A 153 -3.47 8.31 -20.21
N VAL A 154 -4.24 8.24 -19.13
CA VAL A 154 -3.75 8.45 -17.76
C VAL A 154 -3.66 7.10 -17.09
N ASP A 155 -2.45 6.55 -17.01
CA ASP A 155 -2.17 5.30 -16.31
C ASP A 155 -2.01 5.57 -14.81
N GLU A 156 -2.40 4.60 -13.98
CA GLU A 156 -2.52 4.77 -12.53
C GLU A 156 -3.30 6.03 -12.13
N ALA A 157 -4.45 6.24 -12.77
CA ALA A 157 -5.29 7.42 -12.61
C ALA A 157 -5.70 7.70 -11.17
N HIS A 158 -5.64 6.73 -10.26
CA HIS A 158 -5.85 6.96 -8.82
C HIS A 158 -4.86 7.99 -8.22
N CYS A 159 -3.72 8.27 -8.87
CA CYS A 159 -2.77 9.30 -8.45
C CYS A 159 -3.33 10.73 -8.53
N ILE A 160 -4.35 11.00 -9.35
CA ILE A 160 -4.99 12.33 -9.37
C ILE A 160 -5.97 12.52 -8.20
N SER A 161 -6.55 11.42 -7.73
CA SER A 161 -7.56 11.46 -6.67
C SER A 161 -6.90 11.79 -5.34
N GLN A 162 -7.41 12.81 -4.66
CA GLN A 162 -6.90 13.19 -3.33
C GLN A 162 -7.24 12.15 -2.27
N TRP A 163 -8.22 11.30 -2.57
CA TRP A 163 -8.65 10.15 -1.78
C TRP A 163 -7.98 8.85 -2.24
N GLY A 164 -7.09 8.93 -3.24
CA GLY A 164 -6.28 7.81 -3.70
C GLY A 164 -5.15 7.49 -2.71
N HIS A 165 -4.68 6.25 -2.73
CA HIS A 165 -3.61 5.78 -1.84
C HIS A 165 -2.21 6.26 -2.26
N ASP A 166 -2.04 6.84 -3.45
CA ASP A 166 -0.79 7.43 -3.95
C ASP A 166 -1.02 8.79 -4.67
N PHE A 167 -1.64 9.75 -3.97
CA PHE A 167 -1.92 11.08 -4.55
C PHE A 167 -0.64 11.84 -4.94
N ARG A 168 -0.62 12.39 -6.17
CA ARG A 168 0.51 13.14 -6.73
C ARG A 168 0.08 14.54 -7.21
N PRO A 169 0.53 15.63 -6.57
CA PRO A 169 0.14 17.00 -6.95
C PRO A 169 0.38 17.36 -8.42
N ALA A 170 1.40 16.80 -9.08
CA ALA A 170 1.67 17.04 -10.49
C ALA A 170 0.51 16.64 -11.42
N TYR A 171 -0.35 15.70 -11.00
CA TYR A 171 -1.53 15.29 -11.78
C TYR A 171 -2.63 16.36 -11.81
N LEU A 172 -2.68 17.30 -10.85
CA LEU A 172 -3.68 18.36 -10.86
C LEU A 172 -3.54 19.32 -12.05
N ARG A 173 -2.36 19.33 -12.72
CA ARG A 173 -2.13 20.15 -13.92
C ARG A 173 -2.62 19.49 -15.21
N LEU A 174 -3.09 18.23 -15.15
CA LEU A 174 -3.47 17.50 -16.36
C LEU A 174 -4.66 18.11 -17.08
N VAL A 175 -5.65 18.66 -16.37
CA VAL A 175 -6.82 19.28 -17.03
C VAL A 175 -6.43 20.49 -17.89
N PRO A 176 -5.71 21.51 -17.35
CA PRO A 176 -5.21 22.60 -18.19
C PRO A 176 -4.37 22.12 -19.38
N VAL A 177 -3.56 21.07 -19.21
CA VAL A 177 -2.76 20.48 -20.28
C VAL A 177 -3.67 19.86 -21.36
N ILE A 178 -4.65 19.06 -20.97
CA ILE A 178 -5.61 18.42 -21.88
C ILE A 178 -6.38 19.48 -22.68
N GLU A 179 -6.79 20.57 -22.04
CA GLU A 179 -7.43 21.70 -22.71
C GLU A 179 -6.51 22.38 -23.74
N GLN A 180 -5.25 22.63 -23.38
CA GLN A 180 -4.25 23.20 -24.30
C GLN A 180 -3.94 22.29 -25.50
N LEU A 181 -4.08 20.97 -25.34
CA LEU A 181 -3.94 19.99 -26.43
C LEU A 181 -5.18 19.91 -27.34
N GLY A 182 -6.20 20.75 -27.14
CA GLY A 182 -7.44 20.74 -27.92
C GLY A 182 -8.49 19.74 -27.43
N ARG A 183 -8.39 19.33 -26.15
CA ARG A 183 -9.30 18.39 -25.47
C ARG A 183 -9.49 17.05 -26.20
N PRO A 184 -8.39 16.32 -26.49
CA PRO A 184 -8.48 14.96 -27.05
C PRO A 184 -9.20 14.02 -26.06
N PRO A 185 -9.82 12.92 -26.53
CA PRO A 185 -10.47 11.94 -25.67
C PRO A 185 -9.50 11.39 -24.62
N VAL A 186 -10.00 11.21 -23.40
CA VAL A 186 -9.21 10.76 -22.25
C VAL A 186 -9.59 9.33 -21.87
N ILE A 187 -8.59 8.46 -21.72
CA ILE A 187 -8.75 7.15 -21.08
C ILE A 187 -8.01 7.14 -19.75
N ALA A 188 -8.73 7.02 -18.65
CA ALA A 188 -8.17 6.92 -17.30
C ALA A 188 -8.19 5.45 -16.85
N LEU A 189 -7.05 4.91 -16.41
CA LEU A 189 -6.94 3.51 -16.03
C LEU A 189 -6.35 3.38 -14.62
N THR A 190 -6.93 2.51 -13.80
CA THR A 190 -6.37 2.16 -12.48
C THR A 190 -6.64 0.71 -12.12
N ALA A 191 -5.76 0.13 -11.30
CA ALA A 191 -5.94 -1.23 -10.79
C ALA A 191 -7.03 -1.33 -9.72
N THR A 192 -7.06 -0.33 -8.84
CA THR A 192 -7.94 -0.29 -7.67
C THR A 192 -8.50 1.12 -7.52
N ALA A 193 -9.82 1.21 -7.37
CA ALA A 193 -10.51 2.45 -7.03
C ALA A 193 -11.87 2.13 -6.41
N THR A 194 -12.11 2.60 -5.20
CA THR A 194 -13.44 2.59 -4.58
C THR A 194 -14.38 3.53 -5.35
N PRO A 195 -15.71 3.38 -5.24
CA PRO A 195 -16.66 4.26 -5.93
C PRO A 195 -16.38 5.76 -5.74
N THR A 196 -16.05 6.17 -4.51
CA THR A 196 -15.66 7.57 -4.19
C THR A 196 -14.42 8.01 -4.96
N VAL A 197 -13.39 7.15 -5.06
CA VAL A 197 -12.17 7.42 -5.82
C VAL A 197 -12.46 7.47 -7.32
N GLN A 198 -13.36 6.63 -7.84
CA GLN A 198 -13.75 6.65 -9.26
C GLN A 198 -14.41 7.99 -9.64
N ASP A 199 -15.31 8.48 -8.78
CA ASP A 199 -15.97 9.77 -9.01
C ASP A 199 -14.99 10.94 -8.89
N ASP A 200 -14.06 10.91 -7.93
CA ASP A 200 -13.01 11.92 -7.82
C ASP A 200 -12.07 11.92 -9.04
N ILE A 201 -11.63 10.74 -9.54
CA ILE A 201 -10.84 10.65 -10.78
C ILE A 201 -11.58 11.30 -11.95
N ALA A 202 -12.85 10.97 -12.14
CA ALA A 202 -13.64 11.50 -13.23
C ALA A 202 -13.80 13.03 -13.14
N SER A 203 -14.06 13.53 -11.94
CA SER A 203 -14.19 14.97 -11.68
C SER A 203 -12.87 15.71 -11.89
N GLN A 204 -11.76 15.20 -11.32
CA GLN A 204 -10.45 15.85 -11.37
C GLN A 204 -9.82 15.83 -12.76
N LEU A 205 -10.14 14.84 -13.60
CA LEU A 205 -9.71 14.79 -15.01
C LEU A 205 -10.67 15.53 -15.96
N GLY A 206 -11.81 16.02 -15.46
CA GLY A 206 -12.81 16.69 -16.28
C GLY A 206 -13.45 15.78 -17.34
N LEU A 207 -13.61 14.49 -17.03
CA LEU A 207 -14.15 13.50 -17.96
C LEU A 207 -15.64 13.79 -18.26
N VAL A 208 -16.02 13.79 -19.54
CA VAL A 208 -17.38 14.12 -19.98
C VAL A 208 -18.12 12.85 -20.39
N GLU A 209 -19.23 12.55 -19.71
CA GLU A 209 -20.07 11.35 -19.96
C GLU A 209 -19.25 10.06 -20.16
N ALA A 210 -18.18 9.89 -19.37
CA ALA A 210 -17.22 8.82 -19.60
C ALA A 210 -17.85 7.44 -19.50
N ALA A 211 -17.51 6.57 -20.46
CA ALA A 211 -17.85 5.16 -20.39
C ALA A 211 -17.08 4.51 -19.24
N ARG A 212 -17.79 4.04 -18.22
CA ARG A 212 -17.19 3.42 -17.03
C ARG A 212 -17.16 1.90 -17.20
N PHE A 213 -15.98 1.33 -17.07
CA PHE A 213 -15.77 -0.11 -17.12
C PHE A 213 -15.10 -0.57 -15.83
N VAL A 214 -15.86 -1.24 -14.97
CA VAL A 214 -15.34 -1.90 -13.77
C VAL A 214 -15.40 -3.40 -14.04
N THR A 215 -14.23 -4.01 -14.21
CA THR A 215 -14.14 -5.47 -14.31
C THR A 215 -13.86 -6.05 -12.93
N GLY A 216 -14.43 -7.22 -12.66
CA GLY A 216 -14.28 -7.98 -11.42
C GLY A 216 -12.90 -7.83 -10.78
N PHE A 217 -12.85 -7.44 -9.50
CA PHE A 217 -11.60 -7.37 -8.75
C PHE A 217 -11.07 -8.75 -8.40
N ASP A 218 -11.87 -9.82 -8.52
CA ASP A 218 -11.51 -11.15 -8.03
C ASP A 218 -10.24 -11.73 -8.67
N ARG A 219 -9.45 -12.38 -7.82
CA ARG A 219 -8.24 -13.14 -8.14
C ARG A 219 -8.37 -14.50 -7.46
N ASP A 220 -9.08 -15.39 -8.14
CA ASP A 220 -9.40 -16.74 -7.68
C ASP A 220 -8.15 -17.56 -7.33
N ASN A 221 -7.06 -17.32 -8.07
CA ASN A 221 -5.76 -17.96 -7.92
C ASN A 221 -4.96 -17.53 -6.67
N LEU A 222 -5.42 -16.53 -5.92
CA LEU A 222 -4.75 -16.06 -4.71
C LEU A 222 -5.40 -16.67 -3.46
N HIS A 223 -4.59 -17.36 -2.65
CA HIS A 223 -4.93 -17.74 -1.29
C HIS A 223 -4.67 -16.54 -0.37
N LEU A 224 -5.70 -16.09 0.35
CA LEU A 224 -5.62 -14.94 1.24
C LEU A 224 -5.63 -15.43 2.70
N ALA A 225 -4.64 -15.01 3.47
CA ALA A 225 -4.54 -15.37 4.89
C ALA A 225 -4.10 -14.21 5.77
N VAL A 226 -4.62 -14.15 6.99
CA VAL A 226 -4.13 -13.26 8.04
C VAL A 226 -3.76 -14.10 9.26
N ARG A 227 -2.49 -14.08 9.66
CA ARG A 227 -1.99 -14.82 10.82
C ARG A 227 -1.82 -13.87 12.01
N PRO A 228 -2.66 -13.97 13.06
CA PRO A 228 -2.53 -13.15 14.25
C PRO A 228 -1.44 -13.68 15.20
N GLY A 229 -0.63 -12.78 15.76
CA GLY A 229 0.13 -13.03 17.00
C GLY A 229 1.34 -13.97 16.90
N GLY A 230 2.34 -13.71 17.77
CA GLY A 230 3.63 -14.40 17.83
C GLY A 230 4.81 -13.46 17.59
N ARG A 231 6.05 -13.95 17.79
CA ARG A 231 7.23 -13.21 17.33
C ARG A 231 7.23 -13.26 15.80
N LYS A 232 7.04 -12.12 15.14
CA LYS A 232 6.98 -12.04 13.66
C LYS A 232 8.21 -12.67 12.98
N LYS A 233 9.38 -12.62 13.63
CA LYS A 233 10.60 -13.31 13.18
C LYS A 233 10.38 -14.82 13.03
N ASP A 234 9.82 -15.48 14.04
CA ASP A 234 9.54 -16.92 14.01
C ASP A 234 8.48 -17.24 12.96
N ALA A 235 7.48 -16.37 12.81
CA ALA A 235 6.44 -16.52 11.79
C ALA A 235 6.99 -16.37 10.36
N LEU A 236 7.97 -15.49 10.14
CA LEU A 236 8.68 -15.35 8.87
C LEU A 236 9.42 -16.64 8.54
N THR A 237 10.23 -17.17 9.46
CA THR A 237 10.95 -18.45 9.27
C THR A 237 9.98 -19.60 8.96
N ALA A 238 8.91 -19.73 9.75
CA ALA A 238 7.90 -20.76 9.55
C ALA A 238 7.16 -20.61 8.21
N PHE A 239 6.90 -19.38 7.77
CA PHE A 239 6.27 -19.11 6.48
C PHE A 239 7.20 -19.52 5.34
N MET A 240 8.48 -19.13 5.40
CA MET A 240 9.46 -19.44 4.35
C MET A 240 9.70 -20.95 4.20
N ALA A 241 9.64 -21.72 5.30
CA ALA A 241 9.78 -23.18 5.26
C ALA A 241 8.68 -23.91 4.45
N HIS A 242 7.49 -23.30 4.31
CA HIS A 242 6.34 -23.92 3.63
C HIS A 242 6.02 -23.29 2.26
N ASN A 243 6.70 -22.22 1.88
CA ASN A 243 6.41 -21.46 0.67
C ASN A 243 7.66 -21.31 -0.21
N PRO A 244 8.05 -22.35 -0.95
CA PRO A 244 9.19 -22.27 -1.86
C PRO A 244 8.87 -21.45 -3.12
N GLY A 245 9.90 -20.89 -3.72
CA GLY A 245 9.83 -20.17 -4.99
C GLY A 245 9.92 -18.64 -4.84
N PRO A 246 9.76 -17.91 -5.96
CA PRO A 246 9.96 -16.47 -5.94
C PRO A 246 8.91 -15.74 -5.11
N GLY A 247 9.35 -14.81 -4.25
CA GLY A 247 8.44 -14.16 -3.32
C GLY A 247 8.86 -12.77 -2.89
N ILE A 248 7.88 -11.99 -2.45
CA ILE A 248 8.04 -10.61 -1.99
C ILE A 248 7.66 -10.53 -0.52
N VAL A 249 8.50 -9.92 0.31
CA VAL A 249 8.22 -9.65 1.73
C VAL A 249 8.09 -8.13 1.93
N TYR A 250 6.90 -7.65 2.27
CA TYR A 250 6.63 -6.24 2.53
C TYR A 250 6.79 -5.88 4.01
N CYS A 251 7.58 -4.85 4.29
CA CYS A 251 7.79 -4.29 5.62
C CYS A 251 7.44 -2.80 5.64
N ALA A 252 6.95 -2.29 6.78
CA ALA A 252 6.51 -0.90 6.89
C ALA A 252 7.68 0.12 6.95
N THR A 253 8.89 -0.31 7.32
CA THR A 253 10.03 0.60 7.55
C THR A 253 11.31 0.06 6.94
N ARG A 254 12.24 0.96 6.56
CA ARG A 254 13.58 0.62 6.06
C ARG A 254 14.33 -0.29 7.03
N ARG A 255 14.30 0.06 8.33
CA ARG A 255 14.91 -0.75 9.39
C ARG A 255 14.38 -2.18 9.40
N LYS A 256 13.07 -2.38 9.27
CA LYS A 256 12.49 -3.74 9.24
C LYS A 256 12.86 -4.51 7.97
N VAL A 257 12.99 -3.82 6.82
CA VAL A 257 13.50 -4.44 5.59
C VAL A 257 14.90 -4.99 5.82
N GLU A 258 15.81 -4.19 6.41
CA GLU A 258 17.17 -4.62 6.71
C GLU A 258 17.20 -5.77 7.73
N GLU A 259 16.41 -5.67 8.81
CA GLU A 259 16.31 -6.72 9.84
C GLU A 259 15.80 -8.05 9.27
N ALA A 260 14.74 -8.02 8.45
CA ALA A 260 14.19 -9.22 7.83
C ALA A 260 15.11 -9.79 6.75
N THR A 261 15.78 -8.94 5.97
CA THR A 261 16.79 -9.37 4.98
C THR A 261 17.96 -10.06 5.68
N ALA A 262 18.49 -9.47 6.76
CA ALA A 262 19.57 -10.07 7.53
C ALA A 262 19.18 -11.41 8.15
N GLN A 263 17.96 -11.51 8.68
CA GLN A 263 17.43 -12.78 9.20
C GLN A 263 17.38 -13.86 8.12
N LEU A 264 16.77 -13.57 6.96
CA LEU A 264 16.63 -14.53 5.88
C LEU A 264 18.01 -14.95 5.32
N ARG A 265 18.97 -14.04 5.22
CA ARG A 265 20.35 -14.36 4.82
C ARG A 265 21.02 -15.30 5.82
N ALA A 266 20.83 -15.06 7.13
CA ALA A 266 21.38 -15.93 8.18
C ALA A 266 20.77 -17.35 8.15
N GLU A 267 19.53 -17.47 7.69
CA GLU A 267 18.83 -18.75 7.48
C GLU A 267 19.19 -19.41 6.13
N GLY A 268 20.08 -18.81 5.32
CA GLY A 268 20.59 -19.38 4.06
C GLY A 268 19.79 -19.01 2.81
N PHE A 269 18.80 -18.11 2.91
CA PHE A 269 18.02 -17.68 1.76
C PHE A 269 18.78 -16.68 0.88
N GLN A 270 18.66 -16.84 -0.44
CA GLN A 270 19.10 -15.83 -1.40
C GLN A 270 18.08 -14.70 -1.47
N VAL A 271 18.44 -13.53 -0.94
CA VAL A 271 17.52 -12.40 -0.78
C VAL A 271 18.22 -11.04 -0.93
N VAL A 272 17.50 -10.10 -1.55
CA VAL A 272 17.89 -8.69 -1.70
C VAL A 272 16.94 -7.76 -0.95
N ALA A 273 17.45 -6.63 -0.48
CA ALA A 273 16.66 -5.57 0.15
C ALA A 273 16.27 -4.53 -0.91
N TYR A 274 15.11 -3.89 -0.75
CA TYR A 274 14.71 -2.76 -1.59
C TYR A 274 13.94 -1.71 -0.79
N HIS A 275 14.48 -0.50 -0.72
CA HIS A 275 13.76 0.64 -0.18
C HIS A 275 14.35 1.97 -0.69
N ALA A 276 13.57 3.06 -0.56
CA ALA A 276 13.97 4.39 -1.02
C ALA A 276 15.22 4.99 -0.34
N GLY A 277 15.76 4.35 0.71
CA GLY A 277 17.03 4.74 1.32
C GLY A 277 18.27 4.19 0.62
N LEU A 278 18.12 3.24 -0.32
CA LEU A 278 19.24 2.69 -1.08
C LEU A 278 19.64 3.67 -2.22
N PRO A 279 20.93 3.75 -2.56
CA PRO A 279 21.41 4.37 -3.79
C PRO A 279 20.66 3.87 -5.04
N ASP A 280 20.49 4.74 -6.03
CA ASP A 280 19.68 4.44 -7.23
C ASP A 280 20.20 3.22 -8.01
N ASP A 281 21.52 3.08 -8.11
CA ASP A 281 22.22 1.94 -8.75
C ASP A 281 22.03 0.63 -7.98
N GLU A 282 22.02 0.67 -6.66
CA GLU A 282 21.76 -0.50 -5.82
C GLU A 282 20.28 -0.94 -5.90
N ARG A 283 19.35 0.01 -6.00
CA ARG A 283 17.92 -0.29 -6.23
C ARG A 283 17.71 -0.96 -7.58
N GLU A 284 18.30 -0.44 -8.65
CA GLU A 284 18.22 -1.02 -9.99
C GLU A 284 18.81 -2.44 -10.01
N THR A 285 19.99 -2.61 -9.43
CA THR A 285 20.65 -3.92 -9.31
C THR A 285 19.78 -4.94 -8.57
N SER A 286 19.20 -4.55 -7.44
CA SER A 286 18.34 -5.42 -6.62
C SER A 286 17.05 -5.79 -7.34
N GLN A 287 16.41 -4.82 -8.00
CA GLN A 287 15.21 -5.04 -8.79
C GLN A 287 15.48 -5.98 -9.96
N ASP A 288 16.52 -5.75 -10.75
CA ASP A 288 16.89 -6.57 -11.89
C ASP A 288 17.28 -7.99 -11.48
N ALA A 289 17.95 -8.15 -10.33
CA ALA A 289 18.28 -9.45 -9.79
C ALA A 289 17.02 -10.28 -9.47
N PHE A 290 16.00 -9.67 -8.88
CA PHE A 290 14.73 -10.36 -8.59
C PHE A 290 13.88 -10.59 -9.84
N ILE A 291 13.69 -9.57 -10.68
CA ILE A 291 12.90 -9.66 -11.91
C ILE A 291 13.50 -10.70 -12.85
N GLY A 292 14.82 -10.61 -13.09
CA GLY A 292 15.58 -11.56 -13.92
C GLY A 292 15.73 -12.97 -13.32
N GLY A 293 15.29 -13.19 -12.08
CA GLY A 293 15.30 -14.51 -11.43
C GLY A 293 16.67 -14.96 -10.93
N ARG A 294 17.67 -14.06 -10.86
CA ARG A 294 18.97 -14.32 -10.23
C ARG A 294 18.84 -14.48 -8.71
N VAL A 295 17.89 -13.79 -8.11
CA VAL A 295 17.57 -13.88 -6.69
C VAL A 295 16.08 -14.19 -6.54
N PRO A 296 15.69 -15.25 -5.80
CA PRO A 296 14.29 -15.64 -5.67
C PRO A 296 13.49 -14.72 -4.75
N LEU A 297 14.13 -14.01 -3.82
CA LEU A 297 13.44 -13.26 -2.78
C LEU A 297 13.83 -11.79 -2.74
N ILE A 298 12.84 -10.94 -2.49
CA ILE A 298 13.04 -9.52 -2.25
C ILE A 298 12.26 -9.10 -1.01
N VAL A 299 12.94 -8.41 -0.09
CA VAL A 299 12.31 -7.76 1.06
C VAL A 299 12.26 -6.28 0.78
N ALA A 300 11.09 -5.67 0.93
CA ALA A 300 10.93 -4.28 0.53
C ALA A 300 9.91 -3.48 1.33
N THR A 301 10.02 -2.15 1.25
CA THR A 301 8.89 -1.27 1.59
C THR A 301 7.95 -1.16 0.39
N ASN A 302 6.83 -0.45 0.56
CA ASN A 302 5.90 -0.09 -0.54
C ASN A 302 6.56 0.63 -1.73
N ALA A 303 7.80 1.12 -1.59
CA ALA A 303 8.59 1.68 -2.69
C ALA A 303 8.87 0.62 -3.78
N PHE A 304 8.95 -0.66 -3.41
CA PHE A 304 9.03 -1.74 -4.37
C PHE A 304 7.64 -2.14 -4.82
N GLY A 305 7.28 -1.84 -6.05
CA GLY A 305 6.03 -2.38 -6.55
C GLY A 305 5.55 -1.76 -7.83
N MET A 306 5.29 -0.46 -7.86
CA MET A 306 4.61 0.10 -9.02
C MET A 306 5.48 -0.07 -10.28
N GLY A 307 5.00 -0.84 -11.26
CA GLY A 307 5.76 -1.22 -12.46
C GLY A 307 6.44 -2.59 -12.46
N VAL A 308 6.55 -3.29 -11.33
CA VAL A 308 7.15 -4.64 -11.30
C VAL A 308 6.22 -5.64 -12.00
N ASP A 309 6.69 -6.28 -13.08
CA ASP A 309 5.95 -7.31 -13.83
C ASP A 309 6.69 -8.65 -13.89
N LYS A 310 6.77 -9.32 -12.74
CA LYS A 310 7.23 -10.71 -12.65
C LYS A 310 6.03 -11.66 -12.60
N ALA A 311 5.78 -12.39 -13.69
CA ALA A 311 4.59 -13.24 -13.82
C ALA A 311 4.51 -14.37 -12.77
N ASN A 312 5.68 -14.90 -12.37
CA ASN A 312 5.80 -16.15 -11.62
C ASN A 312 6.07 -15.98 -10.11
N VAL A 313 5.63 -14.87 -9.50
CA VAL A 313 5.69 -14.70 -8.03
C VAL A 313 4.74 -15.68 -7.36
N ARG A 314 5.24 -16.51 -6.44
CA ARG A 314 4.50 -17.58 -5.75
C ARG A 314 3.93 -17.17 -4.41
N PHE A 315 4.53 -16.18 -3.77
CA PHE A 315 3.94 -15.60 -2.58
C PHE A 315 4.22 -14.12 -2.41
N VAL A 316 3.31 -13.47 -1.69
CA VAL A 316 3.50 -12.14 -1.13
C VAL A 316 3.24 -12.25 0.37
N LEU A 317 4.22 -11.87 1.18
CA LEU A 317 4.14 -11.84 2.63
C LEU A 317 4.15 -10.39 3.11
N HIS A 318 3.06 -9.95 3.73
CA HIS A 318 3.04 -8.69 4.47
C HIS A 318 3.54 -8.94 5.89
N TYR A 319 4.83 -8.66 6.11
CA TYR A 319 5.42 -8.73 7.45
C TYR A 319 4.78 -7.71 8.39
N ASP A 320 4.39 -6.54 7.87
CA ASP A 320 3.59 -5.54 8.59
C ASP A 320 2.31 -5.21 7.84
N MET A 321 1.26 -4.87 8.60
CA MET A 321 -0.02 -4.41 8.04
C MET A 321 0.18 -3.10 7.22
N PRO A 322 -0.24 -3.06 5.95
CA PRO A 322 -0.30 -1.82 5.16
C PRO A 322 -1.24 -0.77 5.75
N GLY A 323 -1.13 0.48 5.27
CA GLY A 323 -1.95 1.60 5.74
C GLY A 323 -3.40 1.56 5.24
N THR A 324 -3.67 0.89 4.12
CA THR A 324 -5.01 0.78 3.54
C THR A 324 -5.24 -0.59 2.89
N LEU A 325 -6.51 -0.95 2.69
CA LEU A 325 -6.87 -2.21 2.03
C LEU A 325 -6.53 -2.21 0.53
N GLU A 326 -6.56 -1.04 -0.11
CA GLU A 326 -6.13 -0.86 -1.50
C GLU A 326 -4.64 -1.18 -1.67
N ALA A 327 -3.79 -0.65 -0.79
CA ALA A 327 -2.36 -0.94 -0.80
C ALA A 327 -2.10 -2.44 -0.61
N TYR A 328 -2.75 -3.05 0.39
CA TYR A 328 -2.67 -4.50 0.60
C TYR A 328 -3.07 -5.28 -0.66
N TYR A 329 -4.19 -4.93 -1.28
CA TYR A 329 -4.71 -5.68 -2.43
C TYR A 329 -3.83 -5.52 -3.67
N GLN A 330 -3.30 -4.32 -3.92
CA GLN A 330 -2.35 -4.09 -5.01
C GLN A 330 -1.05 -4.86 -4.81
N GLU A 331 -0.51 -4.84 -3.59
CA GLU A 331 0.72 -5.54 -3.22
C GLU A 331 0.55 -7.05 -3.31
N ALA A 332 -0.55 -7.60 -2.75
CA ALA A 332 -0.90 -9.02 -2.86
C ALA A 332 -1.13 -9.45 -4.32
N GLY A 333 -1.77 -8.60 -5.12
CA GLY A 333 -2.06 -8.86 -6.54
C GLY A 333 -0.82 -9.00 -7.44
N ARG A 334 0.39 -8.78 -6.90
CA ARG A 334 1.67 -9.08 -7.56
C ARG A 334 1.96 -10.57 -7.65
N ALA A 335 1.39 -11.37 -6.75
CA ALA A 335 1.49 -12.81 -6.80
C ALA A 335 0.66 -13.39 -7.96
N GLY A 336 1.12 -14.51 -8.51
CA GLY A 336 0.35 -15.35 -9.43
C GLY A 336 -0.17 -14.65 -10.69
N ARG A 337 0.58 -13.72 -11.28
CA ARG A 337 0.15 -13.04 -12.52
C ARG A 337 0.08 -13.99 -13.72
N ASP A 338 0.78 -15.12 -13.66
CA ASP A 338 0.65 -16.26 -14.57
C ASP A 338 -0.63 -17.09 -14.38
N GLY A 339 -1.53 -16.69 -13.46
CA GLY A 339 -2.78 -17.37 -13.15
C GLY A 339 -2.61 -18.63 -12.29
N LYS A 340 -1.37 -19.00 -11.92
CA LYS A 340 -1.12 -20.17 -11.06
C LYS A 340 -1.42 -19.83 -9.59
N PRO A 341 -1.66 -20.85 -8.73
CA PRO A 341 -1.86 -20.63 -7.31
C PRO A 341 -0.71 -19.86 -6.67
N ALA A 342 -1.05 -18.89 -5.81
CA ALA A 342 -0.08 -18.11 -5.05
C ALA A 342 -0.61 -17.75 -3.66
N GLU A 343 0.30 -17.66 -2.70
CA GLU A 343 0.00 -17.41 -1.29
C GLU A 343 0.13 -15.92 -0.94
N CYS A 344 -0.86 -15.34 -0.30
CA CYS A 344 -0.86 -13.95 0.16
C CYS A 344 -1.18 -13.89 1.65
N THR A 345 -0.12 -13.90 2.48
CA THR A 345 -0.25 -13.93 3.95
C THR A 345 0.11 -12.56 4.56
N LEU A 346 -0.68 -12.11 5.53
CA LEU A 346 -0.39 -10.94 6.38
C LEU A 346 -0.10 -11.37 7.82
N LEU A 347 1.05 -10.96 8.37
CA LEU A 347 1.43 -11.17 9.77
C LEU A 347 0.92 -10.02 10.64
N TYR A 348 -0.25 -10.20 11.26
CA TYR A 348 -0.92 -9.12 11.99
C TYR A 348 -0.39 -9.01 13.43
N GLY A 349 0.18 -7.85 13.76
CA GLY A 349 0.51 -7.46 15.13
C GLY A 349 -0.29 -6.23 15.57
N ALA A 350 -0.76 -6.21 16.81
CA ALA A 350 -1.47 -5.05 17.37
C ALA A 350 -0.65 -3.75 17.31
N GLY A 351 0.68 -3.86 17.32
CA GLY A 351 1.60 -2.73 17.20
C GLY A 351 1.67 -2.09 15.80
N ASP A 352 1.16 -2.77 14.76
CA ASP A 352 1.27 -2.29 13.37
C ASP A 352 0.43 -1.04 13.14
N ARG A 353 -0.73 -0.93 13.81
CA ARG A 353 -1.60 0.25 13.75
C ARG A 353 -0.85 1.52 14.13
N PHE A 354 -0.07 1.49 15.23
CA PHE A 354 0.70 2.65 15.68
C PHE A 354 1.72 3.11 14.63
N THR A 355 2.31 2.18 13.88
CA THR A 355 3.24 2.52 12.80
C THR A 355 2.54 3.29 11.69
N GLN A 356 1.34 2.86 11.31
CA GLN A 356 0.55 3.54 10.27
C GLN A 356 -0.03 4.88 10.76
N GLU A 357 -0.51 4.96 12.00
CA GLU A 357 -0.95 6.23 12.61
C GLU A 357 0.18 7.24 12.69
N PHE A 358 1.40 6.79 13.03
CA PHE A 358 2.59 7.64 13.00
C PHE A 358 2.82 8.23 11.59
N PHE A 359 2.72 7.42 10.54
CA PHE A 359 2.86 7.90 9.17
C PHE A 359 1.74 8.88 8.79
N ILE A 360 0.49 8.58 9.12
CA ILE A 360 -0.66 9.45 8.84
C ILE A 360 -0.48 10.80 9.54
N ASN A 361 -0.13 10.80 10.82
CA ASN A 361 0.07 12.04 11.59
C ASN A 361 1.28 12.84 11.09
N ALA A 362 2.32 12.16 10.61
CA ALA A 362 3.48 12.81 9.99
C ALA A 362 3.16 13.39 8.61
N SER A 363 2.27 12.76 7.83
CA SER A 363 1.84 13.25 6.52
C SER A 363 0.82 14.38 6.62
N TYR A 364 -0.01 14.37 7.66
CA TYR A 364 -1.07 15.36 7.90
C TYR A 364 -0.91 16.01 9.28
N PRO A 365 0.11 16.89 9.45
CA PRO A 365 0.38 17.55 10.72
C PRO A 365 -0.81 18.40 11.17
N THR A 366 -1.00 18.54 12.49
CA THR A 366 -2.10 19.34 13.05
C THR A 366 -1.87 20.84 12.83
N GLU A 367 -2.94 21.63 12.86
CA GLU A 367 -2.84 23.10 12.83
C GLU A 367 -1.90 23.63 13.92
N ALA A 368 -2.01 23.10 15.14
CA ALA A 368 -1.13 23.46 16.25
C ALA A 368 0.35 23.19 15.92
N PHE A 369 0.65 22.05 15.28
CA PHE A 369 2.02 21.72 14.87
C PHE A 369 2.54 22.68 13.80
N VAL A 370 1.75 22.98 12.77
CA VAL A 370 2.14 23.90 11.68
C VAL A 370 2.38 25.31 12.22
N ARG A 371 1.50 25.79 13.12
CA ARG A 371 1.65 27.11 13.76
C ARG A 371 2.89 27.17 14.66
N ALA A 372 3.16 26.11 15.42
CA ALA A 372 4.38 26.02 16.24
C ALA A 372 5.64 26.01 15.37
N LEU A 373 5.63 25.28 14.26
CA LEU A 373 6.75 25.27 13.30
C LEU A 373 6.95 26.67 12.69
N TRP A 374 5.85 27.32 12.28
CA TRP A 374 5.92 28.70 11.76
C TRP A 374 6.54 29.67 12.77
N ALA A 375 6.17 29.58 14.05
CA ALA A 375 6.76 30.41 15.09
C ALA A 375 8.29 30.20 15.21
N VAL A 376 8.75 28.95 15.14
CA VAL A 376 10.19 28.63 15.12
C VAL A 376 10.87 29.20 13.88
N LEU A 377 10.26 29.06 12.70
CA LEU A 377 10.81 29.60 11.45
C LEU A 377 10.92 31.13 11.50
N ALA A 378 9.85 31.82 11.93
CA ALA A 378 9.82 33.27 12.05
C ALA A 378 10.84 33.80 13.05
N GLN A 379 11.08 33.09 14.15
CA GLN A 379 12.13 33.44 15.13
C GLN A 379 13.55 33.13 14.63
N SER A 380 13.69 32.16 13.73
CA SER A 380 14.99 31.71 13.21
C SER A 380 15.41 32.42 11.93
N ALA A 381 14.52 33.21 11.33
CA ALA A 381 14.84 34.04 10.18
C ALA A 381 15.70 35.22 10.64
N ALA A 382 16.95 35.28 10.16
CA ALA A 382 17.83 36.44 10.33
C ALA A 382 17.29 37.64 9.51
N ASP A 383 17.99 38.79 9.53
CA ASP A 383 17.60 40.04 8.83
C ASP A 383 17.26 39.85 7.33
N ASP A 384 17.72 38.76 6.70
CA ASP A 384 17.50 38.44 5.27
C ASP A 384 16.37 37.42 5.00
N ASP A 385 15.48 37.16 5.97
CA ASP A 385 14.36 36.20 5.88
C ASP A 385 14.80 34.73 5.59
N VAL A 386 16.08 34.40 5.81
CA VAL A 386 16.66 33.07 5.58
C VAL A 386 16.75 32.29 6.90
N VAL A 387 16.31 31.03 6.86
CA VAL A 387 16.37 30.05 7.95
C VAL A 387 17.30 28.90 7.58
N GLU A 388 18.39 28.73 8.32
CA GLU A 388 19.38 27.66 8.13
C GLU A 388 19.38 26.70 9.33
N VAL A 389 18.27 26.00 9.52
CA VAL A 389 18.04 25.11 10.66
C VAL A 389 17.70 23.71 10.15
N SER A 390 18.22 22.67 10.79
CA SER A 390 17.87 21.28 10.44
C SER A 390 16.45 20.92 10.92
N HIS A 391 15.78 19.94 10.31
CA HIS A 391 14.46 19.49 10.78
C HIS A 391 14.50 19.04 12.25
N LYS A 392 15.56 18.35 12.66
CA LYS A 392 15.78 17.92 14.04
C LYS A 392 15.88 19.10 15.01
N GLU A 393 16.55 20.16 14.59
CA GLU A 393 16.70 21.37 15.40
C GLU A 393 15.41 22.19 15.44
N MET A 394 14.66 22.27 14.33
CA MET A 394 13.31 22.86 14.33
C MET A 394 12.42 22.17 15.37
N LEU A 395 12.40 20.83 15.38
CA LEU A 395 11.65 20.06 16.38
C LEU A 395 12.12 20.35 17.81
N GLY A 396 13.43 20.40 18.04
CA GLY A 396 13.99 20.72 19.36
C GLY A 396 13.54 22.10 19.87
N ARG A 397 13.38 23.07 18.97
CA ARG A 397 12.93 24.43 19.29
C ARG A 397 11.42 24.56 19.48
N MET A 398 10.60 23.63 18.98
CA MET A 398 9.14 23.64 19.13
C MET A 398 8.66 23.28 20.56
N GLY A 399 9.54 22.74 21.42
CA GLY A 399 9.23 22.33 22.79
C GLY A 399 8.38 21.05 22.88
N GLY A 400 8.45 20.35 24.02
CA GLY A 400 7.83 19.02 24.25
C GLY A 400 6.30 18.95 24.25
N GLY A 401 5.61 20.00 23.78
CA GLY A 401 4.15 20.02 23.60
C GLY A 401 3.69 19.65 22.17
N ALA A 402 4.62 19.59 21.21
CA ALA A 402 4.37 19.16 19.85
C ALA A 402 4.98 17.78 19.62
N ASP A 403 4.25 16.71 19.95
CA ASP A 403 4.61 15.36 19.54
C ASP A 403 4.70 15.31 18.00
N GLY A 404 5.91 15.31 17.47
CA GLY A 404 6.16 15.39 16.03
C GLY A 404 7.47 14.73 15.63
N SER A 405 7.57 14.40 14.35
CA SER A 405 8.73 13.74 13.75
C SER A 405 9.38 14.62 12.68
N GLU A 406 10.61 14.31 12.26
CA GLU A 406 11.25 15.04 11.16
C GLU A 406 10.45 14.93 9.85
N MET A 407 9.69 13.84 9.69
CA MET A 407 8.72 13.69 8.60
C MET A 407 7.56 14.69 8.72
N ALA A 408 7.03 14.90 9.93
CA ALA A 408 5.99 15.91 10.18
C ALA A 408 6.48 17.34 9.86
N VAL A 409 7.73 17.66 10.20
CA VAL A 409 8.36 18.93 9.78
C VAL A 409 8.42 19.03 8.27
N SER A 410 8.92 17.98 7.58
CA SER A 410 9.00 17.98 6.11
C SER A 410 7.63 18.21 5.45
N SER A 411 6.58 17.55 5.94
CA SER A 411 5.21 17.72 5.46
C SER A 411 4.66 19.12 5.73
N ALA A 412 4.89 19.65 6.93
CA ALA A 412 4.48 21.02 7.29
C ALA A 412 5.22 22.07 6.45
N LEU A 413 6.53 21.90 6.22
CA LEU A 413 7.30 22.77 5.33
C LEU A 413 6.77 22.74 3.90
N LYS A 414 6.38 21.56 3.40
CA LYS A 414 5.76 21.43 2.07
C LYS A 414 4.41 22.15 2.01
N LEU A 415 3.58 22.03 3.04
CA LEU A 415 2.30 22.74 3.14
C LEU A 415 2.50 24.27 3.14
N LEU A 416 3.51 24.75 3.86
CA LEU A 416 3.91 26.16 3.88
C LEU A 416 4.47 26.64 2.54
N GLU A 417 5.18 25.78 1.82
CA GLU A 417 5.66 26.05 0.46
C GLU A 417 4.50 26.16 -0.53
N GLU A 418 3.53 25.24 -0.46
CA GLU A 418 2.32 25.24 -1.30
C GLU A 418 1.41 26.44 -1.03
N SER A 419 1.38 26.97 0.20
CA SER A 419 0.65 28.19 0.54
C SER A 419 1.41 29.48 0.19
N GLY A 420 2.62 29.37 -0.34
CA GLY A 420 3.47 30.52 -0.68
C GLY A 420 4.09 31.22 0.54
N ALA A 421 4.11 30.57 1.71
CA ALA A 421 4.70 31.13 2.93
C ALA A 421 6.24 31.11 2.90
N LEU A 422 6.82 30.11 2.22
CA LEU A 422 8.26 29.92 2.13
C LEU A 422 8.67 29.28 0.80
N VAL A 423 9.97 29.31 0.51
CA VAL A 423 10.58 28.54 -0.57
C VAL A 423 11.84 27.83 -0.08
N ARG A 424 12.07 26.60 -0.55
CA ARG A 424 13.29 25.85 -0.26
C ARG A 424 14.45 26.38 -1.09
N LEU A 425 15.54 26.74 -0.41
CA LEU A 425 16.77 27.17 -1.05
C LEU A 425 17.65 25.94 -1.35
N ASN A 426 18.00 25.77 -2.62
CA ASN A 426 18.95 24.77 -3.07
C ASN A 426 20.00 25.44 -3.98
N PRO A 427 21.30 25.33 -3.66
CA PRO A 427 22.36 26.01 -4.41
C PRO A 427 22.36 25.72 -5.92
N ARG A 428 21.81 24.57 -6.37
CA ARG A 428 21.74 24.20 -7.79
C ARG A 428 20.49 24.72 -8.51
N THR A 429 19.38 24.89 -7.79
CA THR A 429 18.08 25.29 -8.36
C THR A 429 17.65 26.68 -7.95
N ASN A 430 18.39 27.34 -7.07
CA ASN A 430 18.12 28.72 -6.69
C ASN A 430 18.21 29.61 -7.94
N PRO A 431 17.19 30.46 -8.19
CA PRO A 431 17.21 31.32 -9.34
C PRO A 431 18.34 32.32 -9.23
N SER A 432 19.10 32.42 -10.31
CA SER A 432 19.96 33.58 -10.54
C SER A 432 19.12 34.71 -11.12
N THR A 433 19.43 35.95 -10.75
CA THR A 433 18.75 37.11 -11.32
C THR A 433 19.56 37.60 -12.51
N ILE A 434 18.93 37.66 -13.68
CA ILE A 434 19.55 38.07 -14.94
C ILE A 434 18.72 39.22 -15.47
N ARG A 435 19.32 40.40 -15.60
CA ARG A 435 18.68 41.53 -16.28
C ARG A 435 19.36 41.78 -17.60
N MET A 436 18.61 41.82 -18.69
CA MET A 436 19.16 42.13 -20.00
C MET A 436 19.53 43.61 -20.06
N VAL A 437 20.73 43.92 -20.56
CA VAL A 437 21.23 45.30 -20.68
C VAL A 437 21.38 45.68 -22.15
N ASP A 438 22.25 45.00 -22.88
CA ASP A 438 22.50 45.26 -24.30
C ASP A 438 22.94 43.98 -25.04
N ARG A 439 22.04 43.47 -25.89
CA ARG A 439 22.24 42.22 -26.66
C ARG A 439 23.41 42.31 -27.64
N SER A 440 23.73 43.51 -28.13
CA SER A 440 24.76 43.72 -29.14
C SER A 440 26.19 43.48 -28.61
N GLN A 441 26.36 43.49 -27.29
CA GLN A 441 27.64 43.25 -26.63
C GLN A 441 28.09 41.78 -26.67
N VAL A 442 27.21 40.85 -27.06
CA VAL A 442 27.57 39.45 -27.24
C VAL A 442 28.14 39.23 -28.64
N GLY A 443 29.45 39.01 -28.74
CA GLY A 443 30.13 38.84 -30.02
C GLY A 443 29.59 37.65 -30.85
N ALA A 444 29.46 37.83 -32.16
CA ALA A 444 28.91 36.82 -33.09
C ALA A 444 29.73 35.51 -33.16
N ARG A 445 31.01 35.54 -32.76
CA ARG A 445 31.90 34.37 -32.72
C ARG A 445 31.91 33.64 -31.36
N ALA A 446 31.22 34.18 -30.35
CA ALA A 446 31.21 33.66 -28.99
C ALA A 446 30.12 32.57 -28.84
N GLN A 447 30.39 31.37 -29.36
CA GLN A 447 29.39 30.31 -29.52
C GLN A 447 28.65 29.92 -28.22
N VAL A 448 29.33 29.93 -27.07
CA VAL A 448 28.72 29.57 -25.78
C VAL A 448 27.76 30.67 -25.31
N GLN A 449 28.18 31.93 -25.38
CA GLN A 449 27.36 33.09 -25.01
C GLN A 449 26.18 33.29 -25.97
N GLN A 450 26.36 33.00 -27.27
CA GLN A 450 25.26 33.02 -28.25
C GLN A 450 24.19 31.98 -27.94
N ARG A 451 24.56 30.80 -27.42
CA ARG A 451 23.60 29.78 -26.98
C ARG A 451 22.82 30.23 -25.76
N ILE A 452 23.49 30.82 -24.77
CA ILE A 452 22.79 31.43 -23.61
C ILE A 452 21.88 32.57 -24.06
N LEU A 453 22.36 33.45 -24.94
CA LEU A 453 21.58 34.57 -25.45
C LEU A 453 20.33 34.09 -26.18
N ALA A 454 20.41 33.03 -26.99
CA ALA A 454 19.25 32.45 -27.65
C ALA A 454 18.19 31.93 -26.64
N VAL A 455 18.62 31.34 -25.52
CA VAL A 455 17.70 30.94 -24.44
C VAL A 455 17.12 32.17 -23.73
N LEU A 456 17.93 33.19 -23.46
CA LEU A 456 17.47 34.42 -22.82
C LEU A 456 16.47 35.18 -23.71
N ASP A 457 16.71 35.27 -25.02
CA ASP A 457 15.80 35.89 -26.00
C ASP A 457 14.50 35.10 -26.18
N PHE A 458 14.53 33.80 -25.92
CA PHE A 458 13.32 32.99 -25.86
C PHE A 458 12.51 33.25 -24.56
N LEU A 459 13.21 33.46 -23.44
CA LEU A 459 12.57 33.71 -22.14
C LEU A 459 12.05 35.15 -21.98
N LEU A 460 12.68 36.12 -22.65
CA LEU A 460 12.33 37.54 -22.65
C LEU A 460 11.78 37.97 -24.02
N PRO A 461 10.50 38.40 -24.12
CA PRO A 461 9.95 38.89 -25.38
C PRO A 461 10.81 40.01 -26.01
N PRO A 462 10.89 40.10 -27.35
CA PRO A 462 11.69 41.13 -28.02
C PRO A 462 11.14 42.53 -27.72
N GLY A 463 11.98 43.39 -27.13
CA GLY A 463 11.67 44.80 -26.82
C GLY A 463 11.67 45.16 -25.33
N GLU A 464 11.70 44.19 -24.42
CA GLU A 464 11.75 44.44 -22.97
C GLU A 464 13.17 44.20 -22.41
N ASN A 465 13.71 45.20 -21.70
CA ASN A 465 14.89 45.04 -20.83
C ASN A 465 14.45 44.49 -19.47
N GLY A 466 13.85 43.30 -19.50
CA GLY A 466 13.30 42.63 -18.33
C GLY A 466 14.37 42.02 -17.43
N THR A 467 14.04 41.95 -16.14
CA THR A 467 14.76 41.11 -15.17
C THR A 467 14.07 39.75 -15.13
N ILE A 468 14.81 38.68 -15.40
CA ILE A 468 14.35 37.32 -15.21
C ILE A 468 15.03 36.67 -14.02
N GLN A 469 14.32 35.74 -13.40
CA GLN A 469 14.85 34.85 -12.40
C GLN A 469 14.85 33.44 -12.98
N VAL A 470 16.03 32.88 -13.20
CA VAL A 470 16.19 31.53 -13.76
C VAL A 470 17.31 30.80 -13.04
N PRO A 471 17.09 29.52 -12.64
CA PRO A 471 18.16 28.69 -12.11
C PRO A 471 19.27 28.53 -13.15
N LEU A 472 20.52 28.71 -12.75
CA LEU A 472 21.64 28.58 -13.69
C LEU A 472 21.73 27.18 -14.30
N GLY A 473 21.37 26.14 -13.54
CA GLY A 473 21.28 24.77 -14.06
C GLY A 473 20.27 24.64 -15.20
N GLN A 474 19.07 25.21 -15.03
CA GLN A 474 18.06 25.23 -16.08
C GLN A 474 18.54 26.00 -17.31
N LEU A 475 19.18 27.16 -17.12
CA LEU A 475 19.75 27.93 -18.22
C LEU A 475 20.84 27.14 -18.97
N ALA A 476 21.67 26.41 -18.22
CA ALA A 476 22.71 25.55 -18.79
C ALA A 476 22.08 24.41 -19.61
N ASP A 477 21.08 23.73 -19.05
CA ASP A 477 20.36 22.64 -19.71
C ASP A 477 19.65 23.11 -20.99
N ASP A 478 18.91 24.23 -20.91
CA ASP A 478 18.21 24.84 -22.04
C ASP A 478 19.21 25.33 -23.11
N ALA A 479 20.41 25.77 -22.71
CA ALA A 479 21.48 26.15 -23.61
C ALA A 479 22.30 24.96 -24.13
N GLY A 480 22.12 23.75 -23.56
CA GLY A 480 22.91 22.54 -23.83
C GLY A 480 24.38 22.64 -23.40
N LEU A 481 24.65 23.34 -22.30
CA LEU A 481 25.97 23.59 -21.74
C LEU A 481 26.13 22.86 -20.40
N ASP A 482 27.37 22.55 -20.02
CA ASP A 482 27.63 22.18 -18.63
C ASP A 482 27.50 23.41 -17.70
N HIS A 483 27.26 23.16 -16.42
CA HIS A 483 26.99 24.22 -15.44
C HIS A 483 28.14 25.24 -15.33
N ASP A 484 29.39 24.79 -15.43
CA ASP A 484 30.56 25.66 -15.29
C ASP A 484 30.79 26.50 -16.55
N ALA A 485 30.52 25.94 -17.73
CA ALA A 485 30.54 26.64 -19.00
C ALA A 485 29.45 27.71 -19.04
N ALA A 486 28.26 27.40 -18.55
CA ALA A 486 27.18 28.37 -18.41
C ALA A 486 27.54 29.48 -17.42
N LEU A 487 28.08 29.13 -16.24
CA LEU A 487 28.53 30.11 -15.25
C LEU A 487 29.59 31.06 -15.82
N ARG A 488 30.62 30.51 -16.50
CA ARG A 488 31.66 31.32 -17.15
C ARG A 488 31.08 32.24 -18.22
N ALA A 489 30.15 31.75 -19.03
CA ALA A 489 29.50 32.56 -20.06
C ALA A 489 28.64 33.67 -19.46
N MET A 490 27.92 33.40 -18.36
CA MET A 490 27.15 34.42 -17.62
C MET A 490 28.05 35.51 -17.04
N HIS A 491 29.19 35.16 -16.45
CA HIS A 491 30.17 36.14 -15.98
C HIS A 491 30.77 36.96 -17.13
N ALA A 492 31.16 36.31 -18.23
CA ALA A 492 31.71 37.00 -19.40
C ALA A 492 30.70 37.97 -20.04
N MET A 493 29.43 37.58 -20.14
CA MET A 493 28.34 38.44 -20.61
C MET A 493 28.06 39.59 -19.64
N HIS A 494 28.22 39.37 -18.33
CA HIS A 494 28.08 40.41 -17.33
C HIS A 494 29.19 41.46 -17.42
N GLU A 495 30.44 41.02 -17.52
CA GLU A 495 31.60 41.90 -17.69
C GLU A 495 31.57 42.68 -19.00
N ALA A 496 31.09 42.07 -20.09
CA ALA A 496 30.89 42.73 -21.38
C ALA A 496 29.71 43.74 -21.36
N GLY A 497 28.96 43.84 -20.27
CA GLY A 497 27.80 44.74 -20.16
C GLY A 497 26.57 44.27 -20.94
N ALA A 498 26.55 43.02 -21.42
CA ALA A 498 25.39 42.45 -22.10
C ALA A 498 24.24 42.18 -21.13
N ILE A 499 24.57 41.77 -19.90
CA ILE A 499 23.61 41.44 -18.84
C ILE A 499 24.08 41.96 -17.47
N HIS A 500 23.14 42.11 -16.53
CA HIS A 500 23.44 42.18 -15.12
C HIS A 500 23.12 40.83 -14.47
N TYR A 501 24.15 40.11 -14.01
CA TYR A 501 24.02 38.80 -13.41
C TYR A 501 24.22 38.86 -11.90
N THR A 502 23.22 38.41 -11.14
CA THR A 502 23.33 38.21 -9.70
C THR A 502 23.27 36.71 -9.44
N ALA A 503 24.39 36.18 -8.91
CA ALA A 503 24.52 34.77 -8.60
C ALA A 503 23.45 34.32 -7.58
N PRO A 504 22.98 33.06 -7.67
CA PRO A 504 22.02 32.55 -6.72
C PRO A 504 22.65 32.40 -5.33
N PHE A 505 21.81 32.51 -4.30
CA PHE A 505 22.21 32.21 -2.92
C PHE A 505 22.77 30.78 -2.82
N ARG A 506 23.96 30.60 -2.23
CA ARG A 506 24.70 29.33 -2.21
C ARG A 506 24.45 28.46 -0.96
N GLY A 507 23.62 28.91 -0.03
CA GLY A 507 23.27 28.15 1.17
C GLY A 507 22.13 27.15 0.94
N ARG A 508 22.04 26.17 1.84
CA ARG A 508 20.85 25.30 1.98
C ARG A 508 20.02 25.88 3.13
N GLY A 509 18.77 26.18 2.87
CA GLY A 509 17.91 26.83 3.87
C GLY A 509 16.50 27.02 3.38
N LEU A 510 15.70 27.76 4.13
CA LEU A 510 14.35 28.18 3.74
C LEU A 510 14.38 29.70 3.66
N ARG A 511 13.74 30.28 2.64
CA ARG A 511 13.45 31.73 2.64
C ARG A 511 11.98 31.92 2.94
N LEU A 512 11.68 32.73 3.95
CA LEU A 512 10.31 33.14 4.23
C LEU A 512 9.89 34.19 3.20
N LEU A 513 8.71 34.02 2.62
CA LEU A 513 8.11 34.96 1.67
C LEU A 513 7.05 35.84 2.33
N ALA A 514 6.59 35.42 3.52
CA ALA A 514 5.59 36.13 4.31
C ALA A 514 6.08 36.33 5.75
N ARG A 515 5.72 37.46 6.35
CA ARG A 515 5.99 37.76 7.77
C ARG A 515 4.99 37.10 8.72
N GLU A 516 3.78 36.85 8.22
CA GLU A 516 2.71 36.15 8.94
C GLU A 516 2.37 34.85 8.21
N LEU A 517 1.81 33.89 8.95
CA LEU A 517 1.39 32.62 8.37
C LEU A 517 0.24 32.86 7.38
N PRO A 518 0.42 32.55 6.07
CA PRO A 518 -0.65 32.69 5.09
C PRO A 518 -1.85 31.79 5.41
N ALA A 519 -2.98 32.05 4.75
CA ALA A 519 -4.18 31.23 4.90
C ALA A 519 -3.94 29.80 4.40
N VAL A 520 -3.68 28.89 5.33
CA VAL A 520 -3.60 27.44 5.09
C VAL A 520 -4.97 26.83 5.35
N ASP A 521 -5.48 26.03 4.41
CA ASP A 521 -6.75 25.32 4.58
C ASP A 521 -6.57 24.09 5.51
N PHE A 522 -6.57 24.37 6.82
CA PHE A 522 -6.51 23.34 7.85
C PHE A 522 -7.74 22.41 7.84
N SER A 523 -8.88 22.88 7.34
CA SER A 523 -10.10 22.09 7.26
C SER A 523 -9.98 20.95 6.24
N ALA A 524 -9.39 21.25 5.07
CA ALA A 524 -9.07 20.25 4.06
C ALA A 524 -7.98 19.28 4.53
N LEU A 525 -6.97 19.77 5.26
CA LEU A 525 -5.92 18.92 5.84
C LEU A 525 -6.48 17.92 6.87
N ASP A 526 -7.36 18.38 7.76
CA ASP A 526 -8.03 17.52 8.74
C ASP A 526 -9.02 16.55 8.10
N ALA A 527 -9.69 16.93 7.01
CA ALA A 527 -10.51 16.02 6.22
C ALA A 527 -9.67 14.88 5.61
N LYS A 528 -8.50 15.20 5.05
CA LYS A 528 -7.54 14.19 4.54
C LYS A 528 -7.04 13.26 5.64
N ARG A 529 -6.68 13.81 6.81
CA ARG A 529 -6.28 13.00 7.97
C ARG A 529 -7.38 12.02 8.39
N ARG A 530 -8.64 12.49 8.51
CA ARG A 530 -9.78 11.63 8.88
C ARG A 530 -10.04 10.54 7.86
N PHE A 531 -9.91 10.84 6.56
CA PHE A 531 -10.05 9.82 5.52
C PHE A 531 -8.95 8.76 5.60
N ALA A 532 -7.69 9.17 5.77
CA ALA A 532 -6.58 8.23 5.94
C ALA A 532 -6.76 7.32 7.17
N LEU A 533 -7.25 7.87 8.29
CA LEU A 533 -7.60 7.08 9.47
C LEU A 533 -8.76 6.11 9.20
N SER A 534 -9.78 6.53 8.46
CA SER A 534 -10.89 5.65 8.06
C SER A 534 -10.42 4.51 7.15
N ALA A 535 -9.47 4.75 6.25
CA ALA A 535 -8.88 3.72 5.41
C ALA A 535 -8.04 2.72 6.24
N LEU A 536 -7.32 3.20 7.25
CA LEU A 536 -6.62 2.37 8.22
C LEU A 536 -7.59 1.52 9.06
N ASP A 537 -8.71 2.09 9.49
CA ASP A 537 -9.76 1.38 10.21
C ASP A 537 -10.35 0.24 9.35
N ALA A 538 -10.56 0.48 8.05
CA ALA A 538 -10.99 -0.56 7.11
C ALA A 538 -9.96 -1.69 6.98
N MET A 539 -8.66 -1.37 6.93
CA MET A 539 -7.59 -2.37 6.88
C MET A 539 -7.50 -3.20 8.18
N GLU A 540 -7.67 -2.56 9.34
CA GLU A 540 -7.72 -3.26 10.63
C GLU A 540 -8.96 -4.16 10.73
N ALA A 541 -10.11 -3.68 10.26
CA ALA A 541 -11.34 -4.47 10.17
C ALA A 541 -11.15 -5.70 9.27
N TYR A 542 -10.49 -5.54 8.12
CA TYR A 542 -10.12 -6.67 7.25
C TYR A 542 -9.23 -7.68 7.97
N CYS A 543 -8.21 -7.25 8.72
CA CYS A 543 -7.36 -8.17 9.48
C CYS A 543 -8.17 -9.01 10.49
N ARG A 544 -9.17 -8.38 11.12
CA ARG A 544 -9.97 -8.99 12.19
C ARG A 544 -11.23 -9.70 11.71
N THR A 545 -11.63 -9.52 10.45
CA THR A 545 -12.92 -10.04 9.98
C THR A 545 -13.07 -11.54 10.24
N PRO A 546 -14.21 -12.00 10.77
CA PRO A 546 -14.52 -13.42 10.87
C PRO A 546 -15.03 -13.99 9.54
N ALA A 547 -15.47 -13.14 8.61
CA ALA A 547 -16.02 -13.53 7.33
C ALA A 547 -14.95 -13.96 6.31
N CYS A 548 -15.38 -14.45 5.15
CA CYS A 548 -14.51 -14.72 4.01
C CYS A 548 -13.65 -13.47 3.65
N ARG A 549 -12.32 -13.64 3.58
CA ARG A 549 -11.39 -12.54 3.24
C ARG A 549 -11.67 -11.93 1.87
N ARG A 550 -11.86 -12.79 0.87
CA ARG A 550 -12.12 -12.37 -0.52
C ARG A 550 -13.41 -11.54 -0.61
N ALA A 551 -14.50 -12.04 -0.02
CA ALA A 551 -15.76 -11.31 0.11
C ALA A 551 -15.59 -9.92 0.72
N ALA A 552 -14.80 -9.80 1.80
CA ALA A 552 -14.53 -8.51 2.45
C ALA A 552 -13.79 -7.53 1.52
N ILE A 553 -12.82 -8.01 0.73
CA ILE A 553 -12.12 -7.18 -0.27
C ILE A 553 -13.07 -6.75 -1.38
N LEU A 554 -13.85 -7.67 -1.94
CA LEU A 554 -14.80 -7.37 -3.01
C LEU A 554 -15.84 -6.33 -2.55
N ALA A 555 -16.40 -6.52 -1.35
CA ALA A 555 -17.34 -5.58 -0.75
C ALA A 555 -16.74 -4.19 -0.55
N HIS A 556 -15.47 -4.09 -0.16
CA HIS A 556 -14.76 -2.81 -0.03
C HIS A 556 -14.67 -2.04 -1.35
N PHE A 557 -14.53 -2.74 -2.48
CA PHE A 557 -14.52 -2.14 -3.81
C PHE A 557 -15.90 -1.98 -4.45
N GLY A 558 -16.98 -2.29 -3.72
CA GLY A 558 -18.36 -2.16 -4.18
C GLY A 558 -18.90 -3.36 -4.94
N GLU A 559 -18.18 -4.48 -5.00
CA GLU A 559 -18.67 -5.74 -5.54
C GLU A 559 -19.42 -6.55 -4.48
N THR A 560 -20.68 -6.87 -4.73
CA THR A 560 -21.55 -7.63 -3.81
C THR A 560 -21.95 -8.97 -4.42
N GLY A 561 -22.23 -9.97 -3.58
CA GLY A 561 -22.71 -11.30 -4.01
C GLY A 561 -21.72 -12.46 -3.89
N ALA A 562 -20.48 -12.21 -3.44
CA ALA A 562 -19.53 -13.26 -3.07
C ALA A 562 -19.59 -13.52 -1.56
N ASP A 563 -20.26 -14.59 -1.14
CA ASP A 563 -20.42 -14.94 0.28
C ASP A 563 -19.30 -15.83 0.82
N HIS A 564 -18.71 -16.67 -0.05
CA HIS A 564 -17.72 -17.66 0.34
C HIS A 564 -16.80 -18.01 -0.81
N CYS A 565 -15.48 -17.94 -0.61
CA CYS A 565 -14.52 -18.25 -1.68
C CYS A 565 -13.94 -19.66 -1.62
N GLY A 566 -14.08 -20.38 -0.50
CA GLY A 566 -13.51 -21.73 -0.30
C GLY A 566 -11.98 -21.78 -0.15
N GLY A 567 -11.27 -20.75 -0.60
CA GLY A 567 -9.81 -20.75 -0.70
C GLY A 567 -9.05 -19.81 0.25
N CYS A 568 -9.71 -19.04 1.12
CA CYS A 568 -9.02 -18.21 2.11
C CYS A 568 -8.92 -18.91 3.49
N ASP A 569 -8.04 -18.41 4.35
CA ASP A 569 -7.86 -18.90 5.73
C ASP A 569 -9.18 -19.08 6.49
N ARG A 570 -10.10 -18.12 6.36
CA ARG A 570 -11.43 -18.15 7.00
C ARG A 570 -12.33 -19.24 6.44
N CYS A 571 -12.44 -19.34 5.12
CA CYS A 571 -13.24 -20.38 4.48
C CYS A 571 -12.70 -21.79 4.78
N GLN A 572 -11.38 -21.96 4.80
CA GLN A 572 -10.73 -23.22 5.15
C GLN A 572 -10.96 -23.60 6.62
N ALA A 573 -11.08 -22.62 7.51
CA ALA A 573 -11.45 -22.82 8.91
C ALA A 573 -12.96 -23.01 9.15
N GLY A 574 -13.77 -23.12 8.09
CA GLY A 574 -15.22 -23.34 8.19
C GLY A 574 -16.04 -22.06 8.41
N ALA A 575 -15.48 -20.87 8.15
CA ALA A 575 -16.24 -19.63 8.24
C ALA A 575 -17.33 -19.58 7.15
N HIS A 576 -18.59 -19.57 7.59
CA HIS A 576 -19.73 -19.18 6.76
C HIS A 576 -19.95 -17.67 6.87
N SER A 577 -20.70 -17.07 5.93
CA SER A 577 -21.09 -15.66 6.02
C SER A 577 -21.53 -15.32 7.44
N PRO A 578 -21.14 -14.15 7.99
CA PRO A 578 -21.67 -13.69 9.27
C PRO A 578 -23.19 -13.80 9.16
N GLY A 579 -23.81 -14.56 10.07
CA GLY A 579 -25.24 -14.78 10.04
C GLY A 579 -25.93 -13.42 9.90
N LYS A 580 -26.93 -13.32 9.03
CA LYS A 580 -27.63 -12.04 8.76
C LYS A 580 -27.89 -11.33 10.09
N PRO A 581 -27.43 -10.07 10.26
CA PRO A 581 -27.67 -9.34 11.49
C PRO A 581 -29.14 -9.41 11.87
N VAL A 582 -29.41 -9.88 13.07
CA VAL A 582 -30.76 -10.04 13.59
C VAL A 582 -31.10 -8.83 14.45
N GLU A 583 -32.38 -8.48 14.47
CA GLU A 583 -32.88 -7.47 15.39
C GLU A 583 -32.60 -7.90 16.84
N ALA A 584 -31.81 -7.10 17.54
CA ALA A 584 -31.21 -7.42 18.83
C ALA A 584 -31.16 -6.18 19.74
N THR A 585 -32.18 -5.32 19.71
CA THR A 585 -32.24 -4.08 20.51
C THR A 585 -32.05 -4.34 22.00
N GLU A 586 -32.59 -5.43 22.56
CA GLU A 586 -32.40 -5.77 23.98
C GLU A 586 -30.95 -6.12 24.33
N LEU A 587 -30.24 -6.81 23.44
CA LEU A 587 -28.80 -7.09 23.62
C LEU A 587 -27.99 -5.79 23.53
N ALA A 588 -28.30 -4.92 22.57
CA ALA A 588 -27.70 -3.59 22.44
C ALA A 588 -27.92 -2.74 23.71
N ARG A 589 -29.12 -2.76 24.30
CA ARG A 589 -29.42 -2.06 25.56
C ARG A 589 -28.60 -2.60 26.74
N LYS A 590 -28.40 -3.92 26.83
CA LYS A 590 -27.54 -4.53 27.86
C LYS A 590 -26.09 -4.08 27.73
N LEU A 591 -25.56 -4.04 26.50
CA LEU A 591 -24.20 -3.56 26.21
C LEU A 591 -24.04 -2.07 26.56
N LEU A 592 -24.98 -1.22 26.13
CA LEU A 592 -25.00 0.22 26.42
C LEU A 592 -25.14 0.50 27.92
N SER A 593 -25.97 -0.26 28.63
CA SER A 593 -26.10 -0.19 30.09
C SER A 593 -24.80 -0.59 30.78
N GLY A 594 -24.09 -1.60 30.26
CA GLY A 594 -22.73 -1.95 30.67
C GLY A 594 -21.77 -0.76 30.59
N VAL A 595 -21.68 -0.13 29.42
CA VAL A 595 -20.84 1.07 29.20
C VAL A 595 -21.23 2.20 30.16
N ALA A 596 -22.52 2.47 30.34
CA ALA A 596 -23.00 3.53 31.23
C ALA A 596 -22.63 3.31 32.70
N ARG A 597 -22.60 2.05 33.15
CA ARG A 597 -22.28 1.67 34.54
C ARG A 597 -20.79 1.43 34.77
N CYS A 598 -20.00 1.24 33.71
CA CYS A 598 -18.54 1.31 33.76
C CYS A 598 -18.04 2.78 33.75
N ARG A 599 -18.59 3.61 34.64
CA ARG A 599 -18.12 4.98 34.90
C ARG A 599 -17.90 5.15 36.39
N VAL A 600 -16.64 5.31 36.79
CA VAL A 600 -16.26 5.45 38.20
C VAL A 600 -16.06 6.92 38.53
N ARG A 601 -16.72 7.41 39.58
CA ARG A 601 -16.55 8.79 40.07
C ARG A 601 -15.23 8.90 40.83
N THR A 602 -14.41 9.88 40.46
CA THR A 602 -13.17 10.24 41.16
C THR A 602 -13.24 11.68 41.64
N GLY A 603 -12.25 12.11 42.44
CA GLY A 603 -12.14 13.50 42.92
C GLY A 603 -12.02 14.55 41.80
N GLU A 604 -11.65 14.12 40.59
CA GLU A 604 -11.39 14.99 39.42
C GLU A 604 -12.38 14.76 38.26
N GLY A 605 -13.42 13.93 38.44
CA GLY A 605 -14.45 13.69 37.42
C GLY A 605 -14.92 12.25 37.32
N PHE A 606 -15.08 11.75 36.09
CA PHE A 606 -15.47 10.36 35.81
C PHE A 606 -14.38 9.66 35.00
N ILE A 607 -14.04 8.44 35.40
CA ILE A 607 -13.20 7.54 34.61
C ILE A 607 -14.11 6.58 33.85
N SER A 608 -13.99 6.60 32.52
CA SER A 608 -14.59 5.63 31.61
C SER A 608 -13.55 4.57 31.22
N PHE A 609 -13.99 3.44 30.66
CA PHE A 609 -13.10 2.35 30.28
C PHE A 609 -13.24 1.97 28.80
N GLY A 610 -12.18 1.37 28.27
CA GLY A 610 -12.14 0.87 26.89
C GLY A 610 -12.87 -0.47 26.72
N VAL A 611 -12.98 -0.90 25.46
CA VAL A 611 -13.74 -2.10 25.04
C VAL A 611 -13.41 -3.34 25.87
N GLN A 612 -12.13 -3.63 26.11
CA GLN A 612 -11.70 -4.87 26.78
C GLN A 612 -12.15 -4.93 28.25
N THR A 613 -12.09 -3.81 28.97
CA THR A 613 -12.51 -3.74 30.38
C THR A 613 -14.03 -3.81 30.49
N VAL A 614 -14.78 -3.13 29.61
CA VAL A 614 -16.24 -3.21 29.58
C VAL A 614 -16.73 -4.61 29.18
N ALA A 615 -16.06 -5.25 28.22
CA ALA A 615 -16.35 -6.64 27.85
C ALA A 615 -16.07 -7.60 29.02
N GLY A 616 -14.95 -7.41 29.72
CA GLY A 616 -14.63 -8.18 30.93
C GLY A 616 -15.70 -8.01 32.01
N HIS A 617 -16.13 -6.78 32.27
CA HIS A 617 -17.20 -6.47 33.21
C HIS A 617 -18.53 -7.18 32.87
N LEU A 618 -18.99 -7.05 31.63
CA LEU A 618 -20.25 -7.64 31.18
C LEU A 618 -20.22 -9.18 31.12
N SER A 619 -19.07 -9.76 30.81
CA SER A 619 -18.86 -11.22 30.80
C SER A 619 -18.62 -11.81 32.21
N GLY A 620 -18.36 -10.98 33.22
CA GLY A 620 -18.12 -11.42 34.59
C GLY A 620 -16.67 -11.85 34.87
N ALA A 621 -15.70 -11.32 34.11
CA ALA A 621 -14.29 -11.62 34.30
C ALA A 621 -13.75 -11.05 35.64
N ASN A 622 -13.02 -11.87 36.40
CA ASN A 622 -12.45 -11.46 37.69
C ASN A 622 -11.00 -10.93 37.56
N THR A 623 -10.83 -9.81 36.87
CA THR A 623 -9.50 -9.19 36.70
C THR A 623 -9.18 -8.21 37.83
N GLU A 624 -7.88 -7.95 38.07
CA GLU A 624 -7.45 -6.94 39.05
C GLU A 624 -8.02 -5.54 38.73
N GLN A 625 -8.08 -5.18 37.45
CA GLN A 625 -8.62 -3.90 37.00
C GLN A 625 -10.12 -3.77 37.32
N ILE A 626 -10.89 -4.85 37.25
CA ILE A 626 -12.32 -4.87 37.60
C ILE A 626 -12.50 -4.69 39.10
N ARG A 627 -11.79 -5.47 39.92
CA ARG A 627 -11.84 -5.40 41.40
C ARG A 627 -11.40 -4.04 41.94
N ARG A 628 -10.27 -3.53 41.44
CA ARG A 628 -9.69 -2.24 41.88
C ARG A 628 -10.65 -1.07 41.65
N ASN A 629 -11.42 -1.12 40.55
CA ASN A 629 -12.36 -0.08 40.19
C ASN A 629 -13.80 -0.37 40.64
N ARG A 630 -14.01 -1.42 41.45
CA ARG A 630 -15.32 -1.87 41.97
C ARG A 630 -16.37 -2.11 40.88
N LEU A 631 -15.92 -2.50 39.69
CA LEU A 631 -16.82 -2.78 38.57
C LEU A 631 -17.64 -4.06 38.82
N ASP A 632 -17.09 -5.00 39.58
CA ASP A 632 -17.74 -6.21 40.08
C ASP A 632 -19.00 -5.95 40.94
N GLN A 633 -19.16 -4.73 41.46
CA GLN A 633 -20.30 -4.35 42.30
C GLN A 633 -21.46 -3.72 41.51
N ALA A 634 -21.26 -3.39 40.23
CA ALA A 634 -22.32 -2.78 39.43
C ALA A 634 -23.35 -3.82 38.98
N SER A 635 -24.62 -3.43 38.86
CA SER A 635 -25.73 -4.33 38.49
C SER A 635 -25.61 -4.97 37.11
N THR A 636 -24.72 -4.45 36.26
CA THR A 636 -24.43 -4.97 34.92
C THR A 636 -23.25 -5.94 34.88
N TYR A 637 -22.58 -6.18 36.01
CA TYR A 637 -21.48 -7.15 36.09
C TYR A 637 -21.99 -8.56 35.81
N GLY A 638 -21.36 -9.27 34.88
CA GLY A 638 -21.77 -10.62 34.48
C GLY A 638 -23.15 -10.71 33.80
N LEU A 639 -23.73 -9.58 33.36
CA LEU A 639 -25.04 -9.55 32.69
C LEU A 639 -25.06 -10.37 31.39
N LEU A 640 -23.90 -10.55 30.77
CA LEU A 640 -23.66 -11.35 29.57
C LEU A 640 -22.73 -12.55 29.84
N LYS A 641 -22.76 -13.14 31.04
CA LYS A 641 -21.91 -14.29 31.43
C LYS A 641 -22.01 -15.53 30.54
N HIS A 642 -23.04 -15.62 29.70
CA HIS A 642 -23.24 -16.68 28.72
C HIS A 642 -22.44 -16.45 27.42
N LEU A 643 -21.86 -15.26 27.25
CA LEU A 643 -20.98 -14.89 26.15
C LEU A 643 -19.53 -14.79 26.66
N THR A 644 -18.59 -15.20 25.81
CA THR A 644 -17.16 -14.99 26.05
C THR A 644 -16.81 -13.50 26.01
N GLN A 645 -15.74 -13.12 26.69
CA GLN A 645 -15.23 -11.73 26.64
C GLN A 645 -14.97 -11.26 25.21
N LYS A 646 -14.51 -12.15 24.32
CA LYS A 646 -14.30 -11.85 22.89
C LYS A 646 -15.62 -11.51 22.20
N GLN A 647 -16.64 -12.35 22.34
CA GLN A 647 -17.97 -12.10 21.74
C GLN A 647 -18.58 -10.79 22.23
N VAL A 648 -18.44 -10.47 23.52
CA VAL A 648 -18.92 -9.18 24.06
C VAL A 648 -18.13 -8.01 23.46
N ALA A 649 -16.81 -8.15 23.29
CA ALA A 649 -15.98 -7.12 22.66
C ALA A 649 -16.33 -6.91 21.19
N ASP A 650 -16.63 -7.99 20.45
CA ASP A 650 -17.05 -7.93 19.05
C ASP A 650 -18.40 -7.21 18.91
N LEU A 651 -19.38 -7.53 19.76
CA LEU A 651 -20.68 -6.84 19.81
C LEU A 651 -20.56 -5.35 20.19
N LEU A 652 -19.65 -4.98 21.11
CA LEU A 652 -19.33 -3.58 21.39
C LEU A 652 -18.70 -2.89 20.17
N GLY A 653 -17.93 -3.63 19.37
CA GLY A 653 -17.39 -3.19 18.07
C GLY A 653 -18.49 -2.88 17.05
N GLU A 654 -19.54 -3.69 16.97
CA GLU A 654 -20.68 -3.45 16.09
C GLU A 654 -21.48 -2.19 16.50
N LEU A 655 -21.66 -1.96 17.81
CA LEU A 655 -22.28 -0.73 18.29
C LEU A 655 -21.45 0.52 17.99
N LEU A 656 -20.12 0.41 18.00
CA LEU A 656 -19.21 1.46 17.54
C LEU A 656 -19.38 1.72 16.04
N ALA A 657 -19.41 0.67 15.21
CA ALA A 657 -19.58 0.79 13.76
C ALA A 657 -20.92 1.42 13.36
N GLN A 658 -21.98 1.15 14.13
CA GLN A 658 -23.31 1.74 13.93
C GLN A 658 -23.46 3.16 14.51
N GLY A 659 -22.41 3.69 15.16
CA GLY A 659 -22.41 5.01 15.78
C GLY A 659 -23.29 5.12 17.02
N LEU A 660 -23.60 4.01 17.68
CA LEU A 660 -24.29 3.96 18.98
C LEU A 660 -23.31 4.16 20.14
N LEU A 661 -22.05 3.79 19.93
CA LEU A 661 -20.91 4.11 20.78
C LEU A 661 -19.90 4.95 19.99
N ALA A 662 -19.08 5.71 20.70
CA ALA A 662 -17.91 6.39 20.18
C ALA A 662 -16.68 6.07 21.05
N ARG A 663 -15.48 6.25 20.46
CA ARG A 663 -14.21 6.22 21.21
C ARG A 663 -13.74 7.64 21.41
N GLU A 664 -13.42 7.99 22.66
CA GLU A 664 -12.78 9.25 23.01
C GLU A 664 -11.45 8.97 23.70
N ASP A 665 -10.44 9.78 23.41
CA ASP A 665 -9.14 9.67 24.09
C ASP A 665 -9.15 10.53 25.35
N MET A 666 -9.04 9.87 26.51
CA MET A 666 -8.91 10.54 27.81
C MET A 666 -7.45 10.57 28.25
N GLY A 667 -6.95 11.74 28.66
CA GLY A 667 -5.59 11.98 29.17
C GLY A 667 -4.72 12.89 28.28
N SER A 668 -3.55 13.29 28.78
CA SER A 668 -2.52 14.05 28.04
C SER A 668 -1.21 13.26 27.94
N GLY A 669 -0.48 13.43 26.83
CA GLY A 669 0.83 12.78 26.58
C GLY A 669 0.79 11.24 26.51
N GLN A 670 1.82 10.58 27.06
CA GLN A 670 1.98 9.10 27.09
C GLN A 670 0.90 8.35 27.89
N GLY A 671 -0.03 9.06 28.54
CA GLY A 671 -1.12 8.49 29.34
C GLY A 671 -2.47 8.38 28.63
N ARG A 672 -2.57 8.75 27.34
CA ARG A 672 -3.84 8.72 26.57
C ARG A 672 -4.38 7.30 26.46
N ARG A 673 -5.64 7.10 26.83
CA ARG A 673 -6.32 5.80 26.72
C ARG A 673 -7.68 5.97 26.04
N PRO A 674 -8.00 5.11 25.06
CA PRO A 674 -9.30 5.15 24.40
C PRO A 674 -10.38 4.61 25.35
N VAL A 675 -11.40 5.42 25.58
CA VAL A 675 -12.56 5.08 26.40
C VAL A 675 -13.83 5.02 25.56
N LEU A 676 -14.81 4.22 26.00
CA LEU A 676 -16.12 4.17 25.36
C LEU A 676 -17.03 5.27 25.89
N VAL A 677 -17.68 5.98 24.97
CA VAL A 677 -18.72 6.98 25.25
C VAL A 677 -19.98 6.62 24.48
N ILE A 678 -21.14 6.86 25.10
CA ILE A 678 -22.45 6.62 24.48
C ILE A 678 -22.82 7.86 23.68
N THR A 679 -23.10 7.70 22.39
CA THR A 679 -23.54 8.81 21.53
C THR A 679 -25.00 9.17 21.81
N GLU A 680 -25.49 10.30 21.28
CA GLU A 680 -26.92 10.63 21.36
C GLU A 680 -27.82 9.52 20.79
N ARG A 681 -27.37 8.89 19.69
CA ARG A 681 -28.07 7.75 19.08
C ARG A 681 -28.08 6.53 20.00
N GLY A 682 -26.95 6.23 20.65
CA GLY A 682 -26.87 5.17 21.64
C GLY A 682 -27.72 5.44 22.87
N LEU A 683 -27.80 6.69 23.30
CA LEU A 683 -28.61 7.09 24.45
C LEU A 683 -30.10 6.91 24.17
N ALA A 684 -30.57 7.26 22.97
CA ALA A 684 -31.96 7.02 22.54
C ALA A 684 -32.30 5.52 22.55
N VAL A 685 -31.39 4.65 22.10
CA VAL A 685 -31.56 3.19 22.18
C VAL A 685 -31.60 2.72 23.63
N LEU A 686 -30.68 3.21 24.47
CA LEU A 686 -30.61 2.84 25.89
C LEU A 686 -31.91 3.20 26.65
N LYS A 687 -32.48 4.37 26.36
CA LYS A 687 -33.76 4.86 26.93
C LYS A 687 -34.99 4.16 26.35
N GLY A 688 -34.86 3.38 25.29
CA GLY A 688 -35.99 2.73 24.60
C GLY A 688 -36.76 3.68 23.67
N GLU A 689 -36.22 4.86 23.37
CA GLU A 689 -36.77 5.84 22.43
C GLU A 689 -36.52 5.42 20.96
N ARG A 690 -35.57 4.50 20.74
CA ARG A 690 -35.19 3.97 19.42
C ARG A 690 -34.93 2.46 19.51
N GLY A 691 -35.41 1.70 18.52
CA GLY A 691 -35.17 0.26 18.40
C GLY A 691 -34.65 -0.11 17.00
N GLY A 692 -34.73 -1.40 16.66
CA GLY A 692 -34.29 -1.92 15.36
C GLY A 692 -32.77 -2.02 15.24
N VAL A 693 -32.05 -2.20 16.36
CA VAL A 693 -30.60 -2.40 16.33
C VAL A 693 -30.31 -3.80 15.82
N LEU A 694 -29.63 -3.89 14.69
CA LEU A 694 -29.23 -5.17 14.12
C LEU A 694 -27.84 -5.54 14.66
N LEU A 695 -27.71 -6.71 15.27
CA LEU A 695 -26.40 -7.24 15.69
C LEU A 695 -26.20 -8.61 15.06
N SER A 696 -24.94 -8.95 14.75
CA SER A 696 -24.61 -10.31 14.37
C SER A 696 -24.98 -11.24 15.54
N PRO A 697 -25.64 -12.38 15.28
CA PRO A 697 -25.84 -13.36 16.33
C PRO A 697 -24.46 -13.77 16.88
N PRO A 698 -24.24 -13.73 18.21
CA PRO A 698 -22.98 -14.20 18.76
C PRO A 698 -22.80 -15.65 18.31
N GLU A 699 -21.73 -15.92 17.56
CA GLU A 699 -21.39 -17.27 17.09
C GLU A 699 -21.55 -18.21 18.29
N ALA A 700 -22.20 -19.37 18.12
CA ALA A 700 -22.21 -20.36 19.20
C ALA A 700 -20.75 -20.51 19.65
N ALA A 701 -20.48 -20.33 20.96
CA ALA A 701 -19.18 -20.71 21.52
C ALA A 701 -18.88 -22.08 20.90
N PRO A 702 -17.69 -22.30 20.31
CA PRO A 702 -17.45 -23.52 19.55
C PRO A 702 -17.95 -24.65 20.44
N GLY A 703 -19.09 -25.24 20.04
CA GLY A 703 -19.47 -26.52 20.58
C GLY A 703 -18.22 -27.32 20.39
N ALA A 704 -17.76 -27.98 21.47
CA ALA A 704 -16.68 -28.95 21.40
C ALA A 704 -16.72 -29.57 20.00
N SER A 705 -15.65 -29.30 19.21
CA SER A 705 -15.61 -29.47 17.75
C SER A 705 -16.53 -30.59 17.29
N PRO A 706 -17.29 -30.44 16.18
CA PRO A 706 -18.11 -31.52 15.67
C PRO A 706 -17.23 -32.77 15.67
N ARG A 707 -17.63 -33.75 16.48
CA ARG A 707 -16.98 -35.05 16.53
C ARG A 707 -16.93 -35.50 15.08
N VAL A 708 -15.73 -35.47 14.51
CA VAL A 708 -15.37 -36.35 13.41
C VAL A 708 -15.83 -37.72 13.88
N THR A 709 -16.71 -38.32 13.08
CA THR A 709 -17.18 -39.69 13.22
C THR A 709 -16.14 -40.56 13.88
N GLU A 710 -16.55 -41.20 14.98
CA GLU A 710 -15.76 -42.10 15.82
C GLU A 710 -14.66 -42.83 15.02
N ALA A 711 -13.43 -42.35 15.17
CA ALA A 711 -12.26 -43.21 15.10
C ALA A 711 -12.11 -43.85 16.49
N PRO A 712 -11.72 -45.14 16.59
CA PRO A 712 -11.77 -45.87 17.85
C PRO A 712 -10.92 -45.19 18.92
N GLU A 713 -11.38 -45.23 20.18
CA GLU A 713 -10.59 -44.82 21.33
C GLU A 713 -9.16 -45.37 21.23
N ALA A 714 -8.17 -44.48 21.28
CA ALA A 714 -6.76 -44.87 21.33
C ALA A 714 -6.56 -45.77 22.55
N PRO A 715 -5.88 -46.93 22.42
CA PRO A 715 -5.64 -47.83 23.54
C PRO A 715 -4.88 -47.11 24.65
N GLU A 716 -5.24 -47.38 25.90
CA GLU A 716 -4.54 -46.89 27.09
C GLU A 716 -3.04 -47.21 26.96
N ALA A 717 -2.21 -46.17 26.85
CA ALA A 717 -0.80 -46.33 26.49
C ALA A 717 -0.05 -47.15 27.55
N ASP A 718 0.62 -48.22 27.10
CA ASP A 718 1.44 -49.07 27.97
C ASP A 718 2.58 -48.24 28.57
N ALA A 719 2.47 -47.91 29.86
CA ALA A 719 3.40 -47.00 30.55
C ALA A 719 4.84 -47.52 30.55
N GLY A 720 5.03 -48.85 30.57
CA GLY A 720 6.34 -49.49 30.47
C GLY A 720 6.95 -49.31 29.08
N LEU A 721 6.16 -49.57 28.03
CA LEU A 721 6.60 -49.36 26.65
C LEU A 721 6.91 -47.88 26.38
N LEU A 722 6.08 -46.96 26.85
CA LEU A 722 6.30 -45.52 26.67
C LEU A 722 7.62 -45.05 27.32
N ALA A 723 7.96 -45.57 28.49
CA ALA A 723 9.25 -45.29 29.13
C ALA A 723 10.42 -45.85 28.29
N GLY A 724 10.31 -47.07 27.78
CA GLY A 724 11.28 -47.70 26.89
C GLY A 724 11.50 -46.91 25.59
N LEU A 725 10.42 -46.45 24.96
CA LEU A 725 10.46 -45.64 23.74
C LEU A 725 11.08 -44.25 23.97
N LYS A 726 10.83 -43.63 25.14
CA LYS A 726 11.49 -42.36 25.53
C LYS A 726 13.00 -42.53 25.75
N ALA A 727 13.41 -43.65 26.33
CA ALA A 727 14.82 -43.99 26.50
C ALA A 727 15.51 -44.26 25.15
N LEU A 728 14.86 -45.01 24.25
CA LEU A 728 15.34 -45.23 22.88
C LEU A 728 15.50 -43.92 22.12
N ARG A 729 14.48 -43.05 22.14
CA ARG A 729 14.51 -41.72 21.53
C ARG A 729 15.71 -40.90 21.99
N THR A 730 15.97 -40.90 23.29
CA THR A 730 17.08 -40.14 23.88
C THR A 730 18.44 -40.67 23.42
N ARG A 731 18.57 -41.98 23.25
CA ARG A 731 19.78 -42.64 22.74
C ARG A 731 20.05 -42.31 21.27
N LEU A 732 19.02 -42.40 20.43
CA LEU A 732 19.10 -42.09 19.00
C LEU A 732 19.35 -40.60 18.76
N ALA A 733 18.73 -39.73 19.56
CA ALA A 733 18.96 -38.30 19.53
C ALA A 733 20.41 -37.92 19.87
N ARG A 734 21.02 -38.60 20.85
CA ARG A 734 22.45 -38.43 21.17
C ARG A 734 23.36 -38.98 20.06
N ARG A 735 23.04 -40.13 19.47
CA ARG A 735 23.80 -40.72 18.35
C ARG A 735 23.84 -39.78 17.13
N ASP A 736 22.72 -39.13 16.84
CA ASP A 736 22.54 -38.29 15.66
C ASP A 736 22.78 -36.78 15.95
N GLU A 737 23.26 -36.41 17.15
CA GLU A 737 23.50 -35.03 17.60
C GLU A 737 22.31 -34.07 17.42
N VAL A 738 21.08 -34.56 17.64
CA VAL A 738 19.84 -33.79 17.53
C VAL A 738 19.06 -33.73 18.85
N PRO A 739 18.27 -32.68 19.13
CA PRO A 739 17.36 -32.67 20.27
C PRO A 739 16.34 -33.82 20.21
N PRO A 740 15.99 -34.49 21.34
CA PRO A 740 15.12 -35.67 21.34
C PRO A 740 13.78 -35.54 20.62
N TYR A 741 13.13 -34.37 20.70
CA TYR A 741 11.85 -34.13 20.04
C TYR A 741 11.93 -34.14 18.50
N MET A 742 13.13 -33.99 17.92
CA MET A 742 13.34 -34.07 16.46
C MET A 742 13.26 -35.52 15.94
N VAL A 743 13.55 -36.52 16.78
CA VAL A 743 13.35 -37.95 16.47
C VAL A 743 11.84 -38.24 16.44
N PHE A 744 11.15 -38.23 17.59
CA PHE A 744 9.69 -38.31 17.68
C PHE A 744 9.13 -37.47 18.84
N SER A 745 7.95 -36.88 18.67
CA SER A 745 7.28 -36.09 19.72
C SER A 745 6.77 -36.99 20.85
N ASP A 746 6.55 -36.45 22.04
CA ASP A 746 5.97 -37.21 23.16
C ASP A 746 4.58 -37.78 22.83
N ARG A 747 3.80 -37.05 22.03
CA ARG A 747 2.52 -37.53 21.51
C ARG A 747 2.68 -38.72 20.58
N THR A 748 3.63 -38.65 19.65
CA THR A 748 3.92 -39.77 18.72
C THR A 748 4.37 -41.01 19.49
N LEU A 749 5.20 -40.86 20.53
CA LEU A 749 5.62 -41.99 21.36
C LEU A 749 4.47 -42.60 22.17
N ALA A 750 3.54 -41.78 22.66
CA ALA A 750 2.34 -42.26 23.36
C ALA A 750 1.42 -43.03 22.41
N GLU A 751 1.24 -42.55 21.18
CA GLU A 751 0.49 -43.25 20.14
C GLU A 751 1.17 -44.57 19.73
N MET A 752 2.51 -44.60 19.59
CA MET A 752 3.26 -45.84 19.36
C MET A 752 3.09 -46.84 20.51
N ALA A 753 3.11 -46.38 21.76
CA ALA A 753 2.93 -47.23 22.94
C ALA A 753 1.51 -47.78 23.09
N GLY A 754 0.51 -47.04 22.60
CA GLY A 754 -0.90 -47.48 22.55
C GLY A 754 -1.16 -48.46 21.40
N HIS A 755 -0.73 -48.13 20.18
CA HIS A 755 -1.02 -48.93 18.98
C HIS A 755 -0.09 -50.13 18.76
N LYS A 756 1.11 -50.12 19.36
CA LYS A 756 2.12 -51.18 19.24
C LYS A 756 2.35 -51.65 17.79
N PRO A 757 2.68 -50.74 16.85
CA PRO A 757 2.86 -51.08 15.45
C PRO A 757 3.95 -52.14 15.26
N ALA A 758 3.66 -53.17 14.45
CA ALA A 758 4.55 -54.29 14.18
C ALA A 758 5.17 -54.26 12.77
N THR A 759 4.68 -53.37 11.90
CA THR A 759 5.13 -53.21 10.50
C THR A 759 5.40 -51.74 10.19
N ASP A 760 6.21 -51.49 9.15
CA ASP A 760 6.50 -50.13 8.65
C ASP A 760 5.22 -49.38 8.25
N GLU A 761 4.27 -50.08 7.62
CA GLU A 761 2.96 -49.53 7.25
C GLU A 761 2.16 -49.09 8.48
N ALA A 762 2.13 -49.90 9.53
CA ALA A 762 1.46 -49.57 10.79
C ALA A 762 2.17 -48.43 11.53
N LEU A 763 3.49 -48.34 11.43
CA LEU A 763 4.26 -47.24 12.04
C LEU A 763 4.06 -45.92 11.29
N LEU A 764 3.94 -45.94 9.96
CA LEU A 764 3.65 -44.77 9.13
C LEU A 764 2.23 -44.22 9.38
N ALA A 765 1.30 -45.07 9.83
CA ALA A 765 -0.04 -44.65 10.23
C ALA A 765 -0.08 -43.88 11.56
N VAL A 766 1.00 -43.85 12.35
CA VAL A 766 1.09 -43.11 13.62
C VAL A 766 1.34 -41.62 13.37
N SER A 767 0.61 -40.72 14.05
CA SER A 767 0.70 -39.29 13.80
C SER A 767 2.07 -38.72 14.17
N GLY A 768 2.75 -38.13 13.18
CA GLY A 768 4.09 -37.57 13.32
C GLY A 768 5.22 -38.49 12.84
N VAL A 769 4.89 -39.67 12.28
CA VAL A 769 5.82 -40.52 11.52
C VAL A 769 5.69 -40.21 10.03
N GLY A 770 6.66 -39.49 9.48
CA GLY A 770 6.77 -39.27 8.03
C GLY A 770 7.74 -40.25 7.37
N PRO A 771 7.73 -40.38 6.03
CA PRO A 771 8.57 -41.34 5.29
C PRO A 771 10.06 -41.24 5.64
N SER A 772 10.59 -40.02 5.76
CA SER A 772 12.00 -39.78 6.13
C SER A 772 12.34 -40.24 7.55
N LYS A 773 11.40 -40.14 8.49
CA LYS A 773 11.59 -40.61 9.88
C LYS A 773 11.44 -42.12 9.99
N LEU A 774 10.55 -42.72 9.20
CA LEU A 774 10.39 -44.16 9.09
C LEU A 774 11.68 -44.81 8.57
N GLU A 775 12.26 -44.27 7.50
CA GLU A 775 13.52 -44.77 6.93
C GLU A 775 14.69 -44.67 7.93
N ARG A 776 14.75 -43.57 8.70
CA ARG A 776 15.90 -43.28 9.57
C ARG A 776 15.81 -43.91 10.96
N TYR A 777 14.61 -44.07 11.51
CA TYR A 777 14.40 -44.52 12.90
C TYR A 777 13.40 -45.69 13.02
N GLY A 778 12.67 -46.04 11.96
CA GLY A 778 11.57 -47.02 12.02
C GLY A 778 11.99 -48.39 12.52
N ALA A 779 13.11 -48.92 12.00
CA ALA A 779 13.63 -50.24 12.40
C ALA A 779 13.95 -50.32 13.89
N ASP A 780 14.56 -49.28 14.47
CA ASP A 780 14.92 -49.21 15.89
C ASP A 780 13.67 -49.19 16.78
N PHE A 781 12.64 -48.43 16.40
CA PHE A 781 11.40 -48.32 17.16
C PHE A 781 10.53 -49.58 17.04
N LEU A 782 10.44 -50.20 15.86
CA LEU A 782 9.75 -51.48 15.69
C LEU A 782 10.44 -52.61 16.46
N ALA A 783 11.77 -52.61 16.55
CA ALA A 783 12.50 -53.56 17.37
C ALA A 783 12.14 -53.42 18.86
N ALA A 784 12.20 -52.20 19.41
CA ALA A 784 11.86 -51.96 20.81
C ALA A 784 10.40 -52.31 21.16
N ILE A 785 9.46 -52.12 20.23
CA ILE A 785 8.06 -52.50 20.42
C ILE A 785 7.91 -54.03 20.43
N ARG A 786 8.62 -54.74 19.55
CA ARG A 786 8.62 -56.22 19.52
C ARG A 786 9.26 -56.81 20.78
N ASP A 787 10.37 -56.25 21.23
CA ASP A 787 11.09 -56.73 22.41
C ASP A 787 10.21 -56.63 23.67
N HIS A 788 9.51 -55.50 23.84
CA HIS A 788 8.55 -55.31 24.93
C HIS A 788 7.33 -56.24 24.85
N ALA A 789 6.96 -56.72 23.66
CA ALA A 789 5.88 -57.70 23.49
C ALA A 789 6.30 -59.14 23.85
N SER A 790 7.60 -59.40 24.00
CA SER A 790 8.17 -60.73 24.29
C SER A 790 8.56 -60.96 25.76
N GLU A 791 8.49 -59.94 26.62
CA GLU A 791 8.75 -60.08 28.07
C GLU A 791 7.52 -60.66 28.82
N PRO A 792 7.70 -61.73 29.63
CA PRO A 792 6.61 -62.27 30.44
C PRO A 792 6.24 -61.31 31.58
N ARG A 793 4.97 -60.88 31.63
CA ARG A 793 4.41 -60.06 32.71
C ARG A 793 4.46 -60.83 34.04
N MET A 794 5.37 -60.47 34.95
CA MET A 794 5.28 -60.90 36.35
C MET A 794 4.17 -60.11 37.05
N GLU A 795 3.03 -60.77 37.24
CA GLU A 795 1.94 -60.30 38.11
C GLU A 795 2.47 -60.17 39.56
N HIS A 796 2.54 -58.95 40.09
CA HIS A 796 2.61 -58.74 41.52
C HIS A 796 1.18 -58.76 42.09
N SER A 797 0.89 -59.83 42.82
CA SER A 797 -0.28 -59.97 43.69
C SER A 797 -0.10 -59.12 44.95
N ALA A 798 -1.16 -58.36 45.27
CA ALA A 798 -1.51 -57.69 46.54
C ALA A 798 -0.60 -56.56 47.06
#